data_AF-A0A139HJC3-F1
#
_entry.id   AF-A0A139HJC3-F1
#
_cell.length_a   1.000
_cell.length_b   1.000
_cell.length_c   1.000
_cell.angle_alpha   90.00
_cell.angle_beta   90.00
_cell.angle_gamma   90.00
#
_symmetry.space_group_name_H-M   'P 1'
#
loop_
_entity.id
_entity.type
_entity.pdbx_description
1 polymer ?
#
loop_
_entity_poly.entity_id
_entity_poly.type
_entity_poly.pdbx_seq_one_letter_code
_entity_poly.pdbx_strand_id
1 'polypeptide(L)'
;MRTILISGAASGLGAAFVAAYAQQRDVNIIAIDREQFEPAKDNIRTYVVDIARQDSINQLAKVIEHERIHVLIHSAGIRGLVSAVEQEHPDDVHACETLQVMDAETMIRAFTVNTTGTFMLFKALTPHLRRAHGKVIVMSSRMGSIGNNQHPNKDAGSAYAYRASKAALNMIVRSFAADVPEVVFVLCHPGRVESNLVKPANSAASIAMASTLQVPVRGKAGNAPVTKAVILVGGPSRGTRFRPLSLDLPKPLFEVAGHPIIAHCFAAITRVPEIREVFIVGYYDESVFRDFIKDSSRTHPQIKIQYLREYQALGTAGGLYHFRDAILKGRPDRFFVLNADICCSFPLEQMLRLFEEKDAEAVILGTRVPNEAAANFGCIVSDAHSKRVLHYVEKPESHISNLINCGVYLFSTEAIFPSIKTAIKRRTDRPRLVSYPSSDALDAQYIPNPADDDDKENQVIRLEQDILSDLADSRQFYVLETKDFWRQIKTAGSAVPANALYLMKAFQQQSEELAKPSANILPPVFIHPTAQVDPTAKLGPNVSIGANAVVGAGARIKEAIVLEGAEIRHDACVLYAIIGWSSRVGAWARVEGTPTPVREHSTSIVKNGVKVQSITILGKECAVGDEVRVQNCVCLPYKELKRDVANEVIM
;
A
#
# COMPACT_ATOMS: atom_id res chain seq x y z
N MET A 1 1.21 -39.71 3.61
CA MET A 1 0.36 -39.34 2.46
C MET A 1 -0.82 -38.53 2.95
N ARG A 2 -1.21 -37.50 2.21
CA ARG A 2 -2.32 -36.61 2.52
C ARG A 2 -3.62 -37.22 2.00
N THR A 3 -4.61 -37.42 2.86
CA THR A 3 -5.93 -37.92 2.43
C THR A 3 -6.84 -36.76 2.05
N ILE A 4 -7.41 -36.82 0.85
CA ILE A 4 -8.39 -35.87 0.31
C ILE A 4 -9.71 -36.61 0.10
N LEU A 5 -10.78 -36.13 0.73
CA LEU A 5 -12.14 -36.62 0.49
C LEU A 5 -12.84 -35.71 -0.50
N ILE A 6 -13.44 -36.25 -1.57
CA ILE A 6 -14.16 -35.50 -2.59
C ILE A 6 -15.59 -36.04 -2.71
N SER A 7 -16.60 -35.18 -2.51
CA SER A 7 -18.01 -35.54 -2.74
C SER A 7 -18.52 -35.06 -4.09
N GLY A 8 -19.50 -35.75 -4.66
CA GLY A 8 -19.96 -35.51 -6.03
C GLY A 8 -18.91 -35.98 -7.05
N ALA A 9 -18.15 -37.01 -6.69
CA ALA A 9 -16.94 -37.44 -7.39
C ALA A 9 -17.18 -38.11 -8.76
N ALA A 10 -18.40 -38.54 -9.07
CA ALA A 10 -18.69 -39.25 -10.31
C ALA A 10 -18.92 -38.31 -11.51
N SER A 11 -19.16 -37.01 -11.29
CA SER A 11 -19.49 -36.08 -12.37
C SER A 11 -19.04 -34.63 -12.12
N GLY A 12 -19.08 -33.82 -13.18
CA GLY A 12 -18.83 -32.38 -13.15
C GLY A 12 -17.52 -32.00 -12.43
N LEU A 13 -17.64 -31.07 -11.47
CA LEU A 13 -16.51 -30.55 -10.71
C LEU A 13 -15.85 -31.60 -9.81
N GLY A 14 -16.61 -32.52 -9.21
CA GLY A 14 -16.02 -33.53 -8.33
C GLY A 14 -15.16 -34.52 -9.11
N ALA A 15 -15.63 -34.98 -10.26
CA ALA A 15 -14.82 -35.82 -11.17
C ALA A 15 -13.54 -35.10 -11.63
N ALA A 16 -13.65 -33.80 -11.95
CA ALA A 16 -12.49 -32.98 -12.29
C ALA A 16 -11.47 -32.89 -11.14
N PHE A 17 -11.92 -32.69 -9.89
CA PHE A 17 -11.02 -32.71 -8.73
C PHE A 17 -10.39 -34.08 -8.49
N VAL A 18 -11.14 -35.18 -8.65
CA VAL A 18 -10.59 -36.54 -8.55
C VAL A 18 -9.48 -36.72 -9.58
N ALA A 19 -9.72 -36.39 -10.85
CA ALA A 19 -8.74 -36.51 -11.92
C ALA A 19 -7.48 -35.65 -11.66
N ALA A 20 -7.65 -34.44 -11.14
CA ALA A 20 -6.56 -33.52 -10.83
C ALA A 20 -5.66 -34.01 -9.69
N TYR A 21 -6.27 -34.43 -8.57
CA TYR A 21 -5.52 -34.91 -7.41
C TYR A 21 -4.94 -36.31 -7.63
N ALA A 22 -5.53 -37.13 -8.50
CA ALA A 22 -5.02 -38.46 -8.83
C ALA A 22 -3.64 -38.43 -9.53
N GLN A 23 -3.19 -37.26 -10.01
CA GLN A 23 -1.86 -37.08 -10.58
C GLN A 23 -0.76 -36.85 -9.52
N GLN A 24 -1.13 -36.61 -8.26
CA GLN A 24 -0.18 -36.32 -7.18
C GLN A 24 0.28 -37.60 -6.48
N ARG A 25 1.61 -37.76 -6.31
CA ARG A 25 2.22 -38.98 -5.76
C ARG A 25 1.99 -39.18 -4.25
N ASP A 26 1.74 -38.11 -3.51
CA ASP A 26 1.62 -38.14 -2.04
C ASP A 26 0.18 -38.01 -1.53
N VAL A 27 -0.81 -38.26 -2.39
CA VAL A 27 -2.23 -38.09 -2.10
C VAL A 27 -2.99 -39.41 -2.19
N ASN A 28 -3.76 -39.69 -1.14
CA ASN A 28 -4.80 -40.72 -1.15
C ASN A 28 -6.16 -40.05 -1.31
N ILE A 29 -6.98 -40.53 -2.24
CA ILE A 29 -8.30 -39.96 -2.52
C ILE A 29 -9.38 -40.89 -1.96
N ILE A 30 -10.30 -40.33 -1.20
CA ILE A 30 -11.57 -40.95 -0.84
C ILE A 30 -12.64 -40.24 -1.67
N ALA A 31 -13.14 -40.90 -2.70
CA ALA A 31 -14.07 -40.33 -3.65
C ALA A 31 -15.47 -40.87 -3.35
N ILE A 32 -16.42 -39.98 -3.03
CA ILE A 32 -17.79 -40.38 -2.66
C ILE A 32 -18.80 -39.78 -3.64
N ASP A 33 -19.75 -40.61 -4.06
CA ASP A 33 -20.85 -40.20 -4.93
C ASP A 33 -22.08 -41.09 -4.68
N ARG A 34 -23.26 -40.64 -5.08
CA ARG A 34 -24.50 -41.45 -4.98
C ARG A 34 -24.51 -42.62 -5.96
N GLU A 35 -23.76 -42.51 -7.05
CA GLU A 35 -23.62 -43.52 -8.09
C GLU A 35 -22.27 -44.24 -7.95
N GLN A 36 -22.24 -45.54 -8.24
CA GLN A 36 -21.00 -46.30 -8.30
C GLN A 36 -20.19 -45.89 -9.54
N PHE A 37 -18.89 -45.69 -9.38
CA PHE A 37 -17.96 -45.45 -10.48
C PHE A 37 -16.61 -46.11 -10.18
N GLU A 38 -15.89 -46.50 -11.23
CA GLU A 38 -14.63 -47.22 -11.10
C GLU A 38 -13.45 -46.27 -10.82
N PRO A 39 -12.54 -46.62 -9.89
CA PRO A 39 -11.34 -45.83 -9.64
C PRO A 39 -10.40 -45.87 -10.84
N ALA A 40 -9.96 -44.70 -11.30
CA ALA A 40 -9.02 -44.60 -12.42
C ALA A 40 -7.56 -44.98 -12.06
N LYS A 41 -7.23 -45.03 -10.76
CA LYS A 41 -5.88 -45.30 -10.22
C LYS A 41 -5.94 -45.90 -8.82
N ASP A 42 -4.88 -46.59 -8.43
CA ASP A 42 -4.78 -47.31 -7.14
C ASP A 42 -4.84 -46.41 -5.90
N ASN A 43 -4.50 -45.12 -6.04
CA ASN A 43 -4.57 -44.16 -4.94
C ASN A 43 -5.99 -43.59 -4.71
N ILE A 44 -7.00 -44.11 -5.40
CA ILE A 44 -8.40 -43.69 -5.31
C ILE A 44 -9.23 -44.82 -4.69
N ARG A 45 -9.91 -44.54 -3.58
CA ARG A 45 -10.94 -45.41 -2.99
C ARG A 45 -12.31 -44.79 -3.19
N THR A 46 -13.21 -45.51 -3.84
CA THR A 46 -14.57 -45.05 -4.17
C THR A 46 -15.59 -45.63 -3.21
N TYR A 47 -16.55 -44.82 -2.76
CA TYR A 47 -17.67 -45.27 -1.93
C TYR A 47 -19.00 -44.70 -2.42
N VAL A 48 -20.03 -45.54 -2.45
CA VAL A 48 -21.40 -45.12 -2.74
C VAL A 48 -22.00 -44.48 -1.49
N VAL A 49 -22.24 -43.17 -1.55
CA VAL A 49 -22.75 -42.36 -0.45
C VAL A 49 -23.84 -41.42 -0.95
N ASP A 50 -25.08 -41.70 -0.57
CA ASP A 50 -26.19 -40.78 -0.72
C ASP A 50 -26.26 -39.85 0.50
N ILE A 51 -25.81 -38.60 0.31
CA ILE A 51 -25.77 -37.60 1.38
C ILE A 51 -27.17 -37.20 1.88
N ALA A 52 -28.24 -37.53 1.15
CA ALA A 52 -29.61 -37.32 1.62
C ALA A 52 -30.07 -38.38 2.64
N ARG A 53 -29.29 -39.46 2.84
CA ARG A 53 -29.64 -40.60 3.71
C ARG A 53 -28.65 -40.77 4.85
N GLN A 54 -29.14 -40.68 6.08
CA GLN A 54 -28.31 -40.80 7.28
C GLN A 54 -27.55 -42.14 7.37
N ASP A 55 -28.21 -43.26 7.05
CA ASP A 55 -27.59 -44.58 7.13
C ASP A 55 -26.41 -44.74 6.15
N SER A 56 -26.50 -44.10 4.97
CA SER A 56 -25.44 -44.10 3.97
C SER A 56 -24.19 -43.36 4.48
N ILE A 57 -24.40 -42.19 5.10
CA ILE A 57 -23.33 -41.43 5.75
C ILE A 57 -22.72 -42.20 6.93
N ASN A 58 -23.56 -42.84 7.75
CA ASN A 58 -23.10 -43.64 8.89
C ASN A 58 -22.24 -44.83 8.44
N GLN A 59 -22.58 -45.47 7.32
CA GLN A 59 -21.79 -46.56 6.75
C GLN A 59 -20.42 -46.06 6.28
N LEU A 60 -20.35 -44.92 5.59
CA LEU A 60 -19.07 -44.29 5.24
C LEU A 60 -18.22 -44.03 6.49
N ALA A 61 -18.80 -43.37 7.50
CA ALA A 61 -18.09 -42.99 8.73
C ALA A 61 -17.47 -44.20 9.46
N LYS A 62 -18.17 -45.35 9.46
CA LYS A 62 -17.63 -46.61 10.00
C LYS A 62 -16.45 -47.14 9.18
N VAL A 63 -16.56 -47.13 7.85
CA VAL A 63 -15.51 -47.68 6.98
C VAL A 63 -14.23 -46.83 7.00
N ILE A 64 -14.35 -45.52 7.22
CA ILE A 64 -13.21 -44.60 7.29
C ILE A 64 -12.83 -44.21 8.72
N GLU A 65 -13.28 -44.93 9.74
CA GLU A 65 -13.19 -44.55 11.17
C GLU A 65 -11.77 -44.08 11.59
N HIS A 66 -10.74 -44.74 11.08
CA HIS A 66 -9.33 -44.46 11.40
C HIS A 66 -8.63 -43.46 10.46
N GLU A 67 -9.33 -42.99 9.42
CA GLU A 67 -8.77 -42.06 8.44
C GLU A 67 -8.64 -40.64 9.02
N ARG A 68 -7.60 -39.93 8.58
CA ARG A 68 -7.38 -38.50 8.82
C ARG A 68 -7.64 -37.73 7.53
N ILE A 69 -8.66 -36.87 7.51
CA ILE A 69 -9.04 -36.12 6.30
C ILE A 69 -8.38 -34.75 6.33
N HIS A 70 -7.39 -34.53 5.47
CA HIS A 70 -6.64 -33.28 5.43
C HIS A 70 -7.34 -32.23 4.56
N VAL A 71 -8.09 -32.67 3.55
CA VAL A 71 -8.95 -31.82 2.73
C VAL A 71 -10.25 -32.53 2.46
N LEU A 72 -11.37 -31.83 2.63
CA LEU A 72 -12.68 -32.21 2.12
C LEU A 72 -13.06 -31.23 1.01
N ILE A 73 -13.32 -31.72 -0.19
CA ILE A 73 -13.88 -30.94 -1.30
C ILE A 73 -15.32 -31.40 -1.50
N HIS A 74 -16.27 -30.57 -1.08
CA HIS A 74 -17.68 -30.89 -1.16
C HIS A 74 -18.29 -30.29 -2.43
N SER A 75 -18.51 -31.13 -3.44
CA SER A 75 -19.15 -30.73 -4.71
C SER A 75 -20.55 -31.32 -4.91
N ALA A 76 -20.99 -32.22 -4.03
CA ALA A 76 -22.32 -32.80 -4.10
C ALA A 76 -23.42 -31.73 -3.92
N GLY A 77 -24.39 -31.75 -4.82
CA GLY A 77 -25.56 -30.88 -4.77
C GLY A 77 -26.45 -31.06 -6.00
N ILE A 78 -27.66 -30.49 -5.96
CA ILE A 78 -28.63 -30.48 -7.06
C ILE A 78 -29.13 -29.07 -7.33
N ARG A 79 -29.58 -28.83 -8.57
CA ARG A 79 -30.18 -27.56 -8.99
C ARG A 79 -31.58 -27.37 -8.40
N GLY A 80 -32.35 -28.45 -8.25
CA GLY A 80 -33.73 -28.39 -7.80
C GLY A 80 -34.67 -27.93 -8.92
N LEU A 81 -34.64 -28.65 -10.04
CA LEU A 81 -35.55 -28.47 -11.18
C LEU A 81 -36.83 -29.28 -10.96
N VAL A 82 -37.96 -28.75 -11.44
CA VAL A 82 -39.25 -29.43 -11.37
C VAL A 82 -39.28 -30.58 -12.37
N SER A 83 -39.35 -31.82 -11.87
CA SER A 83 -39.10 -33.02 -12.68
C SER A 83 -40.07 -33.19 -13.85
N ALA A 84 -41.34 -32.82 -13.70
CA ALA A 84 -42.33 -32.91 -14.79
C ALA A 84 -41.99 -31.96 -15.95
N VAL A 85 -41.61 -30.71 -15.62
CA VAL A 85 -41.23 -29.69 -16.61
C VAL A 85 -39.89 -30.05 -17.27
N GLU A 86 -38.94 -30.61 -16.52
CA GLU A 86 -37.65 -31.08 -17.06
C GLU A 86 -37.82 -32.25 -18.06
N GLN A 87 -38.86 -33.06 -17.90
CA GLN A 87 -39.18 -34.12 -18.87
C GLN A 87 -39.76 -33.55 -20.17
N GLU A 88 -40.57 -32.50 -20.09
CA GLU A 88 -41.17 -31.80 -21.24
C GLU A 88 -40.18 -30.88 -21.96
N HIS A 89 -39.28 -30.22 -21.20
CA HIS A 89 -38.31 -29.24 -21.68
C HIS A 89 -36.89 -29.52 -21.17
N PRO A 90 -36.26 -30.63 -21.60
CA PRO A 90 -34.99 -31.09 -21.04
C PRO A 90 -33.80 -30.15 -21.22
N ASP A 91 -33.86 -29.25 -22.20
CA ASP A 91 -32.80 -28.29 -22.52
C ASP A 91 -33.08 -26.87 -21.95
N ASP A 92 -34.23 -26.65 -21.31
CA ASP A 92 -34.63 -25.35 -20.77
C ASP A 92 -34.69 -25.37 -19.23
N VAL A 93 -33.52 -25.17 -18.64
CA VAL A 93 -33.36 -25.04 -17.18
C VAL A 93 -34.20 -23.90 -16.61
N HIS A 94 -34.34 -22.80 -17.35
CA HIS A 94 -35.05 -21.63 -16.86
C HIS A 94 -36.54 -21.93 -16.72
N ALA A 95 -37.14 -22.60 -17.71
CA ALA A 95 -38.52 -23.05 -17.66
C ALA A 95 -38.81 -23.91 -16.42
N CYS A 96 -37.86 -24.75 -16.01
CA CYS A 96 -37.98 -25.68 -14.89
C CYS A 96 -37.86 -25.03 -13.49
N GLU A 97 -37.48 -23.75 -13.40
CA GLU A 97 -37.18 -23.09 -12.12
C GLU A 97 -37.85 -21.70 -11.96
N THR A 98 -38.85 -21.42 -12.80
CA THR A 98 -39.68 -20.21 -12.73
C THR A 98 -40.59 -20.19 -11.49
N LEU A 99 -41.17 -19.02 -11.19
CA LEU A 99 -42.14 -18.87 -10.10
C LEU A 99 -43.40 -19.72 -10.34
N GLN A 100 -43.82 -19.85 -11.59
CA GLN A 100 -45.08 -20.49 -11.98
C GLN A 100 -45.04 -22.00 -11.83
N VAL A 101 -43.87 -22.61 -12.04
CA VAL A 101 -43.73 -24.08 -12.01
C VAL A 101 -43.23 -24.62 -10.67
N MET A 102 -42.54 -23.80 -9.88
CA MET A 102 -41.84 -24.27 -8.67
C MET A 102 -42.83 -24.85 -7.64
N ASP A 103 -42.54 -26.06 -7.18
CA ASP A 103 -43.34 -26.78 -6.20
C ASP A 103 -42.59 -27.05 -4.88
N ALA A 104 -43.36 -27.41 -3.84
CA ALA A 104 -42.81 -27.68 -2.51
C ALA A 104 -41.91 -28.92 -2.47
N GLU A 105 -42.23 -29.96 -3.26
CA GLU A 105 -41.46 -31.20 -3.30
C GLU A 105 -40.03 -30.97 -3.82
N THR A 106 -39.90 -30.20 -4.89
CA THR A 106 -38.65 -29.77 -5.52
C THR A 106 -37.82 -28.91 -4.57
N MET A 107 -38.46 -27.98 -3.86
CA MET A 107 -37.80 -27.19 -2.82
C MET A 107 -37.28 -28.07 -1.68
N ILE A 108 -38.11 -28.96 -1.13
CA ILE A 108 -37.73 -29.88 -0.05
C ILE A 108 -36.55 -30.74 -0.51
N ARG A 109 -36.61 -31.32 -1.70
CA ARG A 109 -35.54 -32.14 -2.26
C ARG A 109 -34.21 -31.38 -2.36
N ALA A 110 -34.23 -30.15 -2.86
CA ALA A 110 -33.04 -29.30 -2.95
C ALA A 110 -32.45 -28.97 -1.57
N PHE A 111 -33.29 -28.67 -0.58
CA PHE A 111 -32.85 -28.45 0.81
C PHE A 111 -32.29 -29.73 1.42
N THR A 112 -32.93 -30.87 1.20
CA THR A 112 -32.48 -32.16 1.74
C THR A 112 -31.07 -32.49 1.27
N VAL A 113 -30.78 -32.31 -0.03
CA VAL A 113 -29.46 -32.63 -0.58
C VAL A 113 -28.44 -31.54 -0.25
N ASN A 114 -28.71 -30.28 -0.65
CA ASN A 114 -27.72 -29.22 -0.60
C ASN A 114 -27.44 -28.74 0.83
N THR A 115 -28.43 -28.82 1.72
CA THR A 115 -28.39 -28.19 3.04
C THR A 115 -28.27 -29.24 4.14
N THR A 116 -29.31 -30.04 4.38
CA THR A 116 -29.32 -30.96 5.53
C THR A 116 -28.38 -32.14 5.32
N GLY A 117 -28.31 -32.70 4.10
CA GLY A 117 -27.38 -33.76 3.75
C GLY A 117 -25.92 -33.34 3.88
N THR A 118 -25.59 -32.13 3.42
CA THR A 118 -24.26 -31.53 3.64
C THR A 118 -23.95 -31.39 5.14
N PHE A 119 -24.90 -30.92 5.95
CA PHE A 119 -24.72 -30.82 7.40
C PHE A 119 -24.45 -32.18 8.04
N MET A 120 -25.23 -33.20 7.71
CA MET A 120 -25.06 -34.55 8.27
C MET A 120 -23.73 -35.15 7.85
N LEU A 121 -23.31 -34.97 6.59
CA LEU A 121 -22.00 -35.41 6.12
C LEU A 121 -20.88 -34.71 6.88
N PHE A 122 -20.94 -33.38 7.01
CA PHE A 122 -19.89 -32.63 7.70
C PHE A 122 -19.81 -33.00 9.17
N LYS A 123 -20.96 -33.12 9.84
CA LYS A 123 -21.05 -33.61 11.22
C LYS A 123 -20.37 -34.97 11.39
N ALA A 124 -20.61 -35.91 10.47
CA ALA A 124 -19.98 -37.23 10.50
C ALA A 124 -18.46 -37.18 10.22
N LEU A 125 -18.00 -36.25 9.38
CA LEU A 125 -16.59 -36.10 9.02
C LEU A 125 -15.78 -35.23 10.01
N THR A 126 -16.43 -34.46 10.88
CA THR A 126 -15.78 -33.56 11.85
C THR A 126 -14.68 -34.24 12.68
N PRO A 127 -14.85 -35.46 13.24
CA PRO A 127 -13.79 -36.14 13.98
C PRO A 127 -12.52 -36.37 13.15
N HIS A 128 -12.67 -36.71 11.86
CA HIS A 128 -11.56 -36.97 10.94
C HIS A 128 -10.83 -35.69 10.53
N LEU A 129 -11.59 -34.61 10.34
CA LEU A 129 -11.06 -33.28 10.01
C LEU A 129 -10.29 -32.69 11.19
N ARG A 130 -10.82 -32.81 12.42
CA ARG A 130 -10.16 -32.34 13.66
C ARG A 130 -8.79 -33.00 13.86
N ARG A 131 -8.71 -34.33 13.72
CA ARG A 131 -7.44 -35.09 13.87
C ARG A 131 -6.35 -34.68 12.87
N ALA A 132 -6.73 -34.04 11.76
CA ALA A 132 -5.83 -33.64 10.69
C ALA A 132 -5.59 -32.12 10.63
N HIS A 133 -6.26 -31.31 11.47
CA HIS A 133 -6.39 -29.86 11.25
C HIS A 133 -6.82 -29.55 9.80
N GLY A 134 -7.85 -30.27 9.36
CA GLY A 134 -8.27 -30.34 7.97
C GLY A 134 -8.82 -29.03 7.42
N LYS A 135 -8.96 -28.99 6.09
CA LYS A 135 -9.59 -27.89 5.37
C LYS A 135 -10.82 -28.39 4.63
N VAL A 136 -11.93 -27.66 4.69
CA VAL A 136 -13.17 -27.98 4.00
C VAL A 136 -13.43 -26.91 2.95
N ILE A 137 -13.49 -27.32 1.68
CA ILE A 137 -13.80 -26.46 0.54
C ILE A 137 -15.16 -26.87 0.03
N VAL A 138 -16.11 -25.94 0.01
CA VAL A 138 -17.51 -26.21 -0.31
C VAL A 138 -17.89 -25.49 -1.59
N MET A 139 -18.37 -26.24 -2.58
CA MET A 139 -18.89 -25.68 -3.83
C MET A 139 -20.31 -25.11 -3.60
N SER A 140 -20.35 -23.83 -3.28
CA SER A 140 -21.56 -23.02 -3.20
C SER A 140 -21.88 -22.37 -4.56
N SER A 141 -22.67 -21.28 -4.55
CA SER A 141 -23.08 -20.56 -5.75
C SER A 141 -23.21 -19.07 -5.48
N ARG A 142 -22.90 -18.23 -6.47
CA ARG A 142 -23.24 -16.79 -6.46
C ARG A 142 -24.74 -16.58 -6.22
N MET A 143 -25.58 -17.50 -6.67
CA MET A 143 -27.03 -17.48 -6.47
C MET A 143 -27.46 -17.70 -5.00
N GLY A 144 -26.58 -18.26 -4.16
CA GLY A 144 -26.81 -18.35 -2.71
C GLY A 144 -26.48 -17.07 -1.94
N SER A 145 -26.02 -16.00 -2.61
CA SER A 145 -25.81 -14.69 -1.99
C SER A 145 -27.09 -13.88 -2.01
N ILE A 146 -27.57 -13.50 -0.82
CA ILE A 146 -28.75 -12.64 -0.65
C ILE A 146 -28.51 -11.29 -1.33
N GLY A 147 -27.33 -10.68 -1.12
CA GLY A 147 -26.98 -9.38 -1.71
C GLY A 147 -26.83 -9.41 -3.24
N ASN A 148 -26.65 -10.59 -3.85
CA ASN A 148 -26.60 -10.74 -5.30
C ASN A 148 -28.00 -10.88 -5.93
N ASN A 149 -29.06 -11.02 -5.13
CA ASN A 149 -30.43 -11.22 -5.59
C ASN A 149 -31.23 -9.90 -5.63
N GLN A 150 -30.76 -8.92 -6.42
CA GLN A 150 -31.39 -7.60 -6.55
C GLN A 150 -31.28 -7.05 -7.98
N HIS A 151 -32.25 -6.23 -8.40
CA HIS A 151 -32.17 -5.51 -9.68
C HIS A 151 -31.06 -4.45 -9.68
N PRO A 152 -30.41 -4.15 -10.83
CA PRO A 152 -30.71 -4.58 -12.19
C PRO A 152 -30.01 -5.88 -12.63
N ASN A 153 -29.55 -6.72 -11.69
CA ASN A 153 -28.97 -8.01 -12.04
C ASN A 153 -29.99 -8.82 -12.87
N LYS A 154 -29.65 -9.14 -14.12
CA LYS A 154 -30.51 -9.92 -15.03
C LYS A 154 -30.77 -11.32 -14.49
N ASP A 155 -29.88 -11.83 -13.64
CA ASP A 155 -30.04 -13.10 -12.93
C ASP A 155 -30.69 -12.90 -11.54
N ALA A 156 -31.46 -11.85 -11.28
CA ALA A 156 -32.23 -11.70 -10.05
C ALA A 156 -33.56 -12.49 -10.15
N GLY A 157 -34.00 -13.11 -9.06
CA GLY A 157 -35.19 -13.96 -9.04
C GLY A 157 -34.99 -15.35 -9.68
N SER A 158 -36.09 -16.09 -9.85
CA SER A 158 -36.13 -17.51 -10.28
C SER A 158 -35.24 -18.44 -9.44
N ALA A 159 -35.18 -19.74 -9.78
CA ALA A 159 -34.31 -20.71 -9.12
C ALA A 159 -34.51 -20.78 -7.60
N TYR A 160 -35.76 -20.64 -7.15
CA TYR A 160 -36.12 -20.49 -5.75
C TYR A 160 -35.53 -21.60 -4.87
N ALA A 161 -35.69 -22.87 -5.28
CA ALA A 161 -35.12 -24.03 -4.59
C ALA A 161 -33.57 -23.95 -4.50
N TYR A 162 -32.89 -23.62 -5.61
CA TYR A 162 -31.43 -23.55 -5.64
C TYR A 162 -30.87 -22.42 -4.78
N ARG A 163 -31.42 -21.21 -4.93
CA ARG A 163 -30.98 -20.02 -4.19
C ARG A 163 -31.17 -20.21 -2.69
N ALA A 164 -32.37 -20.62 -2.29
CA ALA A 164 -32.71 -20.80 -0.88
C ALA A 164 -31.85 -21.90 -0.24
N SER A 165 -31.67 -23.04 -0.92
CA SER A 165 -30.83 -24.12 -0.41
C SER A 165 -29.34 -23.76 -0.38
N LYS A 166 -28.79 -23.05 -1.36
CA LYS A 166 -27.38 -22.58 -1.33
C LYS A 166 -27.15 -21.47 -0.30
N ALA A 167 -28.13 -20.59 -0.07
CA ALA A 167 -28.06 -19.60 1.02
C ALA A 167 -28.08 -20.28 2.39
N ALA A 168 -28.92 -21.30 2.58
CA ALA A 168 -28.94 -22.10 3.79
C ALA A 168 -27.63 -22.88 3.98
N LEU A 169 -27.07 -23.47 2.92
CA LEU A 169 -25.75 -24.09 2.94
C LEU A 169 -24.66 -23.10 3.39
N ASN A 170 -24.66 -21.88 2.86
CA ASN A 170 -23.70 -20.84 3.26
C ASN A 170 -23.77 -20.55 4.77
N MET A 171 -24.98 -20.46 5.32
CA MET A 171 -25.19 -20.24 6.75
C MET A 171 -24.71 -21.45 7.58
N ILE A 172 -25.02 -22.67 7.14
CA ILE A 172 -24.55 -23.90 7.81
C ILE A 172 -23.02 -23.94 7.87
N VAL A 173 -22.34 -23.67 6.76
CA VAL A 173 -20.87 -23.66 6.71
C VAL A 173 -20.30 -22.56 7.61
N ARG A 174 -20.97 -21.40 7.68
CA ARG A 174 -20.59 -20.32 8.61
C ARG A 174 -20.72 -20.76 10.06
N SER A 175 -21.78 -21.49 10.43
CA SER A 175 -21.95 -22.03 11.78
C SER A 175 -20.88 -23.08 12.11
N PHE A 176 -20.58 -24.00 11.19
CA PHE A 176 -19.49 -24.97 11.38
C PHE A 176 -18.13 -24.30 11.60
N ALA A 177 -17.84 -23.22 10.88
CA ALA A 177 -16.60 -22.46 11.07
C ALA A 177 -16.50 -21.81 12.46
N ALA A 178 -17.64 -21.52 13.10
CA ALA A 178 -17.68 -21.03 14.48
C ALA A 178 -17.55 -22.17 15.50
N ASP A 179 -18.24 -23.29 15.26
CA ASP A 179 -18.28 -24.44 16.19
C ASP A 179 -17.02 -25.33 16.13
N VAL A 180 -16.27 -25.27 15.04
CA VAL A 180 -15.07 -26.09 14.79
C VAL A 180 -13.90 -25.20 14.31
N PRO A 181 -13.42 -24.26 15.13
CA PRO A 181 -12.43 -23.24 14.71
C PRO A 181 -11.06 -23.81 14.30
N GLU A 182 -10.74 -25.05 14.70
CA GLU A 182 -9.53 -25.77 14.33
C GLU A 182 -9.57 -26.36 12.91
N VAL A 183 -10.72 -26.34 12.23
CA VAL A 183 -10.92 -26.75 10.84
C VAL A 183 -11.21 -25.51 10.00
N VAL A 184 -10.48 -25.35 8.89
CA VAL A 184 -10.67 -24.18 8.01
C VAL A 184 -11.80 -24.47 7.02
N PHE A 185 -12.85 -23.65 7.00
CA PHE A 185 -13.94 -23.74 6.03
C PHE A 185 -13.84 -22.64 4.97
N VAL A 186 -13.98 -23.02 3.71
CA VAL A 186 -13.96 -22.12 2.55
C VAL A 186 -15.20 -22.35 1.71
N LEU A 187 -15.96 -21.29 1.46
CA LEU A 187 -17.08 -21.29 0.51
C LEU A 187 -16.60 -20.75 -0.83
N CYS A 188 -16.75 -21.56 -1.88
CA CYS A 188 -16.33 -21.20 -3.25
C CYS A 188 -17.53 -21.19 -4.19
N HIS A 189 -17.59 -20.23 -5.12
CA HIS A 189 -18.47 -20.31 -6.29
C HIS A 189 -17.61 -20.61 -7.53
N PRO A 190 -17.86 -21.72 -8.25
CA PRO A 190 -17.00 -22.16 -9.35
C PRO A 190 -17.26 -21.46 -10.70
N GLY A 191 -18.14 -20.46 -10.76
CA GLY A 191 -18.64 -19.93 -12.03
C GLY A 191 -19.69 -20.84 -12.69
N ARG A 192 -19.95 -20.63 -13.98
CA ARG A 192 -20.80 -21.52 -14.80
C ARG A 192 -19.91 -22.63 -15.36
N VAL A 193 -20.19 -23.87 -14.96
CA VAL A 193 -19.42 -25.05 -15.37
C VAL A 193 -20.40 -26.08 -15.91
N GLU A 194 -20.07 -26.67 -17.05
CA GLU A 194 -20.82 -27.79 -17.61
C GLU A 194 -20.75 -28.97 -16.62
N SER A 195 -21.89 -29.34 -16.07
CA SER A 195 -22.02 -30.41 -15.09
C SER A 195 -23.41 -31.01 -15.23
N ASN A 196 -23.61 -32.23 -14.74
CA ASN A 196 -24.90 -32.94 -14.77
C ASN A 196 -26.00 -32.26 -13.93
N LEU A 197 -25.75 -31.05 -13.41
CA LEU A 197 -26.78 -30.15 -12.87
C LEU A 197 -27.69 -29.58 -13.98
N VAL A 198 -27.29 -29.72 -15.25
CA VAL A 198 -28.03 -29.35 -16.47
C VAL A 198 -27.70 -30.37 -17.57
N LYS A 199 -28.68 -30.89 -18.32
CA LYS A 199 -28.40 -31.76 -19.48
C LYS A 199 -27.69 -30.95 -20.59
N PRO A 200 -26.70 -31.50 -21.30
CA PRO A 200 -25.99 -30.76 -22.34
C PRO A 200 -26.94 -30.46 -23.51
N ALA A 201 -27.11 -29.17 -23.82
CA ALA A 201 -27.82 -28.74 -25.02
C ALA A 201 -27.05 -29.20 -26.27
N ASN A 202 -27.75 -29.84 -27.21
CA ASN A 202 -27.20 -30.26 -28.49
C ASN A 202 -26.60 -29.05 -29.25
N SER A 203 -25.27 -28.91 -29.18
CA SER A 203 -24.49 -28.20 -30.18
C SER A 203 -23.20 -28.97 -30.42
N ALA A 204 -23.01 -29.40 -31.65
CA ALA A 204 -21.81 -30.08 -32.09
C ALA A 204 -20.64 -29.09 -32.06
N ALA A 205 -19.81 -29.17 -31.01
CA ALA A 205 -18.49 -28.54 -30.97
C ALA A 205 -17.56 -29.35 -30.04
N SER A 206 -16.62 -30.05 -30.67
CA SER A 206 -15.36 -30.59 -30.14
C SER A 206 -15.37 -31.23 -28.74
N ILE A 207 -15.16 -32.55 -28.72
CA ILE A 207 -14.51 -33.27 -27.62
C ILE A 207 -13.12 -32.64 -27.41
N ALA A 208 -13.04 -31.62 -26.55
CA ALA A 208 -11.78 -31.20 -25.97
C ALA A 208 -11.52 -32.16 -24.81
N MET A 209 -10.70 -33.19 -25.06
CA MET A 209 -10.00 -33.92 -24.01
C MET A 209 -9.49 -32.90 -23.00
N ALA A 210 -9.92 -33.01 -21.73
CA ALA A 210 -9.51 -32.15 -20.65
C ALA A 210 -7.99 -32.26 -20.46
N SER A 211 -7.26 -31.45 -21.21
CA SER A 211 -5.83 -31.23 -21.06
C SER A 211 -5.64 -30.57 -19.70
N THR A 212 -5.23 -31.39 -18.74
CA THR A 212 -4.57 -31.01 -17.49
C THR A 212 -5.35 -29.98 -16.66
N LEU A 213 -6.21 -30.47 -15.76
CA LEU A 213 -6.56 -29.69 -14.58
C LEU A 213 -5.28 -29.38 -13.79
N GLN A 214 -4.73 -28.19 -14.01
CA GLN A 214 -3.74 -27.62 -13.12
C GLN A 214 -4.45 -27.31 -11.81
N VAL A 215 -4.10 -28.07 -10.76
CA VAL A 215 -4.42 -27.73 -9.38
C VAL A 215 -4.00 -26.27 -9.17
N PRO A 216 -4.88 -25.36 -8.73
CA PRO A 216 -4.49 -23.98 -8.50
C PRO A 216 -3.56 -23.95 -7.28
N VAL A 217 -2.26 -24.10 -7.54
CA VAL A 217 -1.28 -23.26 -6.87
C VAL A 217 -1.69 -21.84 -7.19
N ARG A 218 -1.73 -20.95 -6.20
CA ARG A 218 -2.05 -19.53 -6.37
C ARG A 218 -1.07 -18.95 -7.41
N GLY A 219 -1.46 -19.02 -8.67
CA GLY A 219 -0.74 -18.59 -9.84
C GLY A 219 -1.79 -17.92 -10.71
N LYS A 220 -1.84 -16.59 -10.64
CA LYS A 220 -2.61 -15.76 -11.56
C LYS A 220 -2.21 -16.16 -12.97
N ALA A 221 -3.09 -16.81 -13.73
CA ALA A 221 -2.88 -17.01 -15.14
C ALA A 221 -3.10 -15.67 -15.86
N GLY A 222 -2.01 -15.06 -16.33
CA GLY A 222 -2.04 -14.17 -17.51
C GLY A 222 -1.40 -12.79 -17.39
N ASN A 223 -1.08 -12.28 -16.20
CA ASN A 223 -0.22 -11.09 -16.03
C ASN A 223 0.31 -11.03 -14.59
N ALA A 224 1.56 -10.60 -14.44
CA ALA A 224 2.11 -10.25 -13.13
C ALA A 224 1.20 -9.22 -12.43
N PRO A 225 1.04 -9.26 -11.10
CA PRO A 225 0.25 -8.26 -10.38
C PRO A 225 0.69 -6.84 -10.77
N VAL A 226 -0.27 -6.02 -11.17
CA VAL A 226 0.04 -4.69 -11.70
C VAL A 226 0.19 -3.73 -10.52
N THR A 227 1.40 -3.20 -10.35
CA THR A 227 1.75 -2.27 -9.28
C THR A 227 1.96 -0.86 -9.84
N LYS A 228 1.37 0.16 -9.20
CA LYS A 228 1.60 1.58 -9.53
C LYS A 228 2.21 2.34 -8.35
N ALA A 229 2.59 3.60 -8.56
CA ALA A 229 2.98 4.49 -7.47
C ALA A 229 2.29 5.85 -7.57
N VAL A 230 2.07 6.46 -6.41
CA VAL A 230 1.58 7.81 -6.24
C VAL A 230 2.55 8.55 -5.31
N ILE A 231 2.99 9.74 -5.72
CA ILE A 231 3.79 10.65 -4.90
C ILE A 231 2.92 11.85 -4.53
N LEU A 232 2.73 12.08 -3.24
CA LEU A 232 1.97 13.20 -2.71
C LEU A 232 2.91 14.40 -2.53
N VAL A 233 2.67 15.47 -3.29
CA VAL A 233 3.49 16.70 -3.25
C VAL A 233 2.81 17.86 -2.51
N GLY A 234 1.53 17.72 -2.16
CA GLY A 234 0.76 18.80 -1.53
C GLY A 234 0.63 20.00 -2.47
N GLY A 235 0.72 21.23 -1.95
CA GLY A 235 0.65 22.43 -2.78
C GLY A 235 1.27 23.65 -2.10
N PRO A 236 1.16 24.86 -2.70
CA PRO A 236 1.97 26.02 -2.32
C PRO A 236 1.88 26.46 -0.84
N SER A 237 0.75 26.23 -0.16
CA SER A 237 0.64 26.55 1.27
C SER A 237 1.33 25.50 2.17
N ARG A 238 1.64 24.31 1.62
CA ARG A 238 2.46 23.28 2.25
C ARG A 238 3.94 23.53 1.91
N GLY A 239 4.60 24.33 2.75
CA GLY A 239 5.99 24.71 2.54
C GLY A 239 6.38 26.06 3.14
N THR A 240 5.44 26.80 3.72
CA THR A 240 5.68 28.09 4.39
C THR A 240 6.85 28.05 5.39
N ARG A 241 6.99 26.96 6.15
CA ARG A 241 8.11 26.72 7.10
C ARG A 241 9.45 26.41 6.44
N PHE A 242 9.45 26.20 5.13
CA PHE A 242 10.63 26.02 4.29
C PHE A 242 11.08 27.35 3.64
N ARG A 243 10.32 28.45 3.85
CA ARG A 243 10.75 29.79 3.45
C ARG A 243 12.02 30.20 4.22
N PRO A 244 12.92 30.99 3.60
CA PRO A 244 12.76 31.66 2.30
C PRO A 244 12.99 30.78 1.07
N LEU A 245 13.49 29.54 1.25
CA LEU A 245 13.90 28.69 0.13
C LEU A 245 12.74 28.25 -0.76
N SER A 246 11.52 28.19 -0.21
CA SER A 246 10.32 27.83 -0.98
C SER A 246 9.50 29.01 -1.50
N LEU A 247 10.06 30.22 -1.57
CA LEU A 247 9.36 31.38 -2.13
C LEU A 247 9.23 31.27 -3.66
N ASP A 248 10.34 30.94 -4.34
CA ASP A 248 10.39 30.84 -5.79
C ASP A 248 10.28 29.39 -6.28
N LEU A 249 10.86 28.44 -5.54
CA LEU A 249 10.88 27.02 -5.91
C LEU A 249 10.07 26.17 -4.93
N PRO A 250 9.10 25.37 -5.39
CA PRO A 250 8.35 24.47 -4.52
C PRO A 250 9.24 23.49 -3.76
N LYS A 251 8.90 23.25 -2.48
CA LYS A 251 9.68 22.37 -1.59
C LYS A 251 10.03 21.01 -2.21
N PRO A 252 9.11 20.27 -2.88
CA PRO A 252 9.45 18.98 -3.49
C PRO A 252 10.57 19.05 -4.54
N LEU A 253 10.77 20.23 -5.15
CA LEU A 253 11.80 20.48 -6.16
C LEU A 253 13.11 21.03 -5.57
N PHE A 254 13.15 21.36 -4.28
CA PHE A 254 14.39 21.79 -3.62
C PHE A 254 15.45 20.68 -3.69
N GLU A 255 16.70 21.05 -3.92
CA GLU A 255 17.77 20.07 -4.11
C GLU A 255 18.40 19.63 -2.78
N VAL A 256 18.51 18.33 -2.60
CA VAL A 256 19.18 17.68 -1.48
C VAL A 256 20.07 16.58 -2.06
N ALA A 257 21.35 16.58 -1.69
CA ALA A 257 22.38 15.70 -2.25
C ALA A 257 22.48 15.79 -3.79
N GLY A 258 22.29 16.99 -4.35
CA GLY A 258 22.40 17.24 -5.79
C GLY A 258 21.13 16.95 -6.60
N HIS A 259 20.06 16.49 -5.95
CA HIS A 259 18.83 16.07 -6.62
C HIS A 259 17.59 16.67 -5.96
N PRO A 260 16.53 17.01 -6.71
CA PRO A 260 15.25 17.40 -6.14
C PRO A 260 14.75 16.40 -5.09
N ILE A 261 14.11 16.84 -3.99
CA ILE A 261 13.62 15.92 -2.95
C ILE A 261 12.72 14.82 -3.56
N ILE A 262 11.83 15.20 -4.48
CA ILE A 262 10.95 14.25 -5.18
C ILE A 262 11.71 13.19 -6.01
N ALA A 263 12.91 13.52 -6.50
CA ALA A 263 13.73 12.60 -7.28
C ALA A 263 14.18 11.39 -6.45
N HIS A 264 14.38 11.54 -5.13
CA HIS A 264 14.74 10.42 -4.25
C HIS A 264 13.61 9.38 -4.14
N CYS A 265 12.35 9.84 -4.06
CA CYS A 265 11.17 8.97 -4.15
C CYS A 265 11.13 8.25 -5.50
N PHE A 266 11.31 9.01 -6.58
CA PHE A 266 11.26 8.47 -7.95
C PHE A 266 12.37 7.45 -8.21
N ALA A 267 13.60 7.72 -7.79
CA ALA A 267 14.73 6.79 -7.89
C ALA A 267 14.45 5.47 -7.14
N ALA A 268 13.78 5.53 -5.98
CA ALA A 268 13.34 4.33 -5.29
C ALA A 268 12.26 3.55 -6.06
N ILE A 269 11.29 4.25 -6.65
CA ILE A 269 10.25 3.65 -7.47
C ILE A 269 10.84 2.95 -8.71
N THR A 270 11.81 3.58 -9.38
CA THR A 270 12.43 3.03 -10.61
C THR A 270 13.17 1.72 -10.38
N ARG A 271 13.59 1.46 -9.13
CA ARG A 271 14.23 0.20 -8.74
C ARG A 271 13.24 -0.95 -8.58
N VAL A 272 11.92 -0.68 -8.51
CA VAL A 272 10.88 -1.71 -8.46
C VAL A 272 10.43 -2.05 -9.89
N PRO A 273 10.81 -3.22 -10.45
CA PRO A 273 10.62 -3.51 -11.88
C PRO A 273 9.16 -3.57 -12.35
N GLU A 274 8.23 -3.83 -11.42
CA GLU A 274 6.80 -3.93 -11.71
C GLU A 274 6.12 -2.58 -11.96
N ILE A 275 6.73 -1.47 -11.53
CA ILE A 275 6.10 -0.15 -11.59
C ILE A 275 6.37 0.50 -12.95
N ARG A 276 5.30 0.71 -13.71
CA ARG A 276 5.35 1.38 -15.03
C ARG A 276 4.59 2.70 -15.09
N GLU A 277 3.82 3.02 -14.06
CA GLU A 277 3.04 4.25 -13.97
C GLU A 277 3.22 4.90 -12.60
N VAL A 278 3.57 6.19 -12.62
CA VAL A 278 3.73 7.03 -11.44
C VAL A 278 2.83 8.25 -11.58
N PHE A 279 2.04 8.51 -10.56
CA PHE A 279 1.24 9.72 -10.46
C PHE A 279 1.84 10.67 -9.43
N ILE A 280 1.94 11.94 -9.76
CA ILE A 280 2.27 13.00 -8.81
C ILE A 280 0.95 13.71 -8.50
N VAL A 281 0.53 13.72 -7.23
CA VAL A 281 -0.76 14.29 -6.81
C VAL A 281 -0.50 15.48 -5.90
N GLY A 282 -1.11 16.62 -6.25
CA GLY A 282 -1.02 17.85 -5.48
C GLY A 282 -1.78 18.98 -6.15
N TYR A 283 -1.69 20.20 -5.63
CA TYR A 283 -2.42 21.38 -6.14
C TYR A 283 -1.53 22.55 -6.57
N TYR A 284 -0.26 22.27 -6.92
CA TYR A 284 0.56 23.20 -7.69
C TYR A 284 0.03 23.36 -9.13
N ASP A 285 0.40 24.45 -9.78
CA ASP A 285 0.20 24.56 -11.23
C ASP A 285 0.99 23.48 -11.99
N GLU A 286 0.45 22.97 -13.10
CA GLU A 286 1.08 21.87 -13.84
C GLU A 286 2.47 22.24 -14.39
N SER A 287 2.68 23.53 -14.71
CA SER A 287 3.96 24.04 -15.20
C SER A 287 5.12 23.83 -14.23
N VAL A 288 4.83 23.74 -12.92
CA VAL A 288 5.83 23.57 -11.86
C VAL A 288 6.62 22.28 -12.02
N PHE A 289 5.95 21.16 -12.27
CA PHE A 289 6.58 19.84 -12.36
C PHE A 289 6.93 19.44 -13.80
N ARG A 290 6.59 20.27 -14.79
CA ARG A 290 6.76 19.95 -16.22
C ARG A 290 8.19 19.56 -16.55
N ASP A 291 9.17 20.34 -16.10
CA ASP A 291 10.57 20.11 -16.45
C ASP A 291 11.12 18.87 -15.74
N PHE A 292 10.79 18.68 -14.45
CA PHE A 292 11.09 17.45 -13.71
C PHE A 292 10.50 16.20 -14.38
N ILE A 293 9.24 16.25 -14.81
CA ILE A 293 8.55 15.15 -15.48
C ILE A 293 9.22 14.84 -16.83
N LYS A 294 9.56 15.88 -17.59
CA LYS A 294 10.22 15.76 -18.89
C LYS A 294 11.60 15.10 -18.74
N ASP A 295 12.41 15.55 -17.80
CA ASP A 295 13.73 14.98 -17.55
C ASP A 295 13.63 13.54 -17.02
N SER A 296 12.74 13.28 -16.07
CA SER A 296 12.52 11.94 -15.53
C SER A 296 12.00 10.95 -16.57
N SER A 297 11.16 11.41 -17.50
CA SER A 297 10.67 10.57 -18.61
C SER A 297 11.76 10.30 -19.65
N ARG A 298 12.73 11.21 -19.81
CA ARG A 298 13.90 11.01 -20.67
C ARG A 298 14.87 9.99 -20.09
N THR A 299 15.13 10.04 -18.78
CA THR A 299 16.05 9.10 -18.11
C THR A 299 15.41 7.75 -17.84
N HIS A 300 14.08 7.68 -17.67
CA HIS A 300 13.34 6.44 -17.42
C HIS A 300 12.14 6.29 -18.38
N PRO A 301 12.39 6.05 -19.69
CA PRO A 301 11.35 5.99 -20.72
C PRO A 301 10.32 4.85 -20.51
N GLN A 302 10.65 3.84 -19.71
CA GLN A 302 9.77 2.74 -19.35
C GLN A 302 8.70 3.11 -18.30
N ILE A 303 8.84 4.27 -17.65
CA ILE A 303 7.91 4.73 -16.62
C ILE A 303 7.13 5.93 -17.15
N LYS A 304 5.80 5.80 -17.17
CA LYS A 304 4.90 6.90 -17.48
C LYS A 304 4.62 7.73 -16.23
N ILE A 305 4.94 9.02 -16.28
CA ILE A 305 4.69 9.96 -15.20
C ILE A 305 3.51 10.87 -15.57
N GLN A 306 2.57 11.06 -14.65
CA GLN A 306 1.43 11.97 -14.83
C GLN A 306 1.25 12.83 -13.59
N TYR A 307 1.11 14.14 -13.78
CA TYR A 307 0.70 15.04 -12.71
C TYR A 307 -0.83 15.11 -12.67
N LEU A 308 -1.40 14.95 -11.48
CA LEU A 308 -2.83 15.01 -11.22
C LEU A 308 -3.10 16.18 -10.27
N ARG A 309 -3.55 17.29 -10.86
CA ARG A 309 -3.75 18.56 -10.17
C ARG A 309 -5.08 18.59 -9.43
N GLU A 310 -5.05 18.57 -8.10
CA GLU A 310 -6.22 18.83 -7.27
C GLU A 310 -6.68 20.29 -7.45
N TYR A 311 -7.99 20.51 -7.44
CA TYR A 311 -8.58 21.86 -7.52
C TYR A 311 -8.42 22.65 -6.21
N GLN A 312 -8.27 21.93 -5.09
CA GLN A 312 -8.01 22.47 -3.76
C GLN A 312 -7.26 21.41 -2.92
N ALA A 313 -6.86 21.75 -1.70
CA ALA A 313 -6.23 20.78 -0.81
C ALA A 313 -7.25 19.76 -0.27
N LEU A 314 -7.32 18.55 -0.85
CA LEU A 314 -8.26 17.50 -0.43
C LEU A 314 -7.71 16.57 0.67
N GLY A 315 -6.48 16.81 1.14
CA GLY A 315 -5.80 15.97 2.13
C GLY A 315 -5.11 14.75 1.52
N THR A 316 -4.38 14.00 2.35
CA THR A 316 -3.52 12.90 1.89
C THR A 316 -4.27 11.70 1.31
N ALA A 317 -5.57 11.56 1.63
CA ALA A 317 -6.44 10.52 1.06
C ALA A 317 -7.46 11.09 0.06
N GLY A 318 -7.86 12.35 0.19
CA GLY A 318 -8.87 12.96 -0.69
C GLY A 318 -8.44 13.00 -2.16
N GLY A 319 -7.20 13.43 -2.44
CA GLY A 319 -6.64 13.42 -3.80
C GLY A 319 -6.58 12.02 -4.41
N LEU A 320 -6.22 11.01 -3.61
CA LEU A 320 -6.23 9.61 -4.04
C LEU A 320 -7.64 9.18 -4.48
N TYR A 321 -8.66 9.48 -3.69
CA TYR A 321 -10.03 9.11 -4.00
C TYR A 321 -10.62 9.91 -5.16
N HIS A 322 -10.31 11.21 -5.25
CA HIS A 322 -10.74 12.07 -6.34
C HIS A 322 -10.23 11.55 -7.69
N PHE A 323 -8.95 11.18 -7.78
CA PHE A 323 -8.33 10.64 -8.99
C PHE A 323 -8.32 9.11 -9.09
N ARG A 324 -9.15 8.41 -8.30
CA ARG A 324 -9.19 6.94 -8.27
C ARG A 324 -9.37 6.33 -9.65
N ASP A 325 -10.16 6.94 -10.53
CA ASP A 325 -10.43 6.40 -11.86
C ASP A 325 -9.17 6.40 -12.76
N ALA A 326 -8.31 7.41 -12.61
CA ALA A 326 -7.01 7.47 -13.30
C ALA A 326 -6.01 6.47 -12.70
N ILE A 327 -5.97 6.38 -11.36
CA ILE A 327 -5.10 5.44 -10.64
C ILE A 327 -5.47 3.99 -10.99
N LEU A 328 -6.76 3.66 -10.95
CA LEU A 328 -7.34 2.34 -11.21
C LEU A 328 -7.39 1.96 -12.71
N LYS A 329 -7.06 2.88 -13.62
CA LYS A 329 -6.96 2.56 -15.04
C LYS A 329 -5.93 1.45 -15.25
N GLY A 330 -6.28 0.41 -16.01
CA GLY A 330 -5.42 -0.77 -16.17
C GLY A 330 -5.52 -1.77 -14.99
N ARG A 331 -6.46 -1.57 -14.05
CA ARG A 331 -6.79 -2.46 -12.94
C ARG A 331 -5.57 -2.92 -12.12
N PRO A 332 -4.78 -1.98 -11.55
CA PRO A 332 -3.72 -2.35 -10.64
C PRO A 332 -4.28 -3.08 -9.41
N ASP A 333 -3.57 -4.11 -8.97
CA ASP A 333 -3.90 -4.84 -7.74
C ASP A 333 -3.53 -4.02 -6.49
N ARG A 334 -2.47 -3.22 -6.63
CA ARG A 334 -1.86 -2.48 -5.52
C ARG A 334 -1.12 -1.24 -6.01
N PHE A 335 -0.90 -0.29 -5.11
CA PHE A 335 -0.08 0.86 -5.42
C PHE A 335 0.64 1.41 -4.19
N PHE A 336 1.82 1.97 -4.44
CA PHE A 336 2.56 2.71 -3.44
C PHE A 336 2.02 4.13 -3.30
N VAL A 337 2.07 4.66 -2.08
CA VAL A 337 1.83 6.08 -1.77
C VAL A 337 3.02 6.59 -0.98
N LEU A 338 3.71 7.60 -1.51
CA LEU A 338 4.89 8.21 -0.89
C LEU A 338 4.66 9.70 -0.65
N ASN A 339 4.93 10.19 0.55
CA ASN A 339 4.99 11.62 0.81
C ASN A 339 6.32 12.18 0.28
N ALA A 340 6.26 13.23 -0.54
CA ALA A 340 7.45 13.82 -1.16
C ALA A 340 8.35 14.59 -0.18
N ASP A 341 7.95 14.80 1.06
CA ASP A 341 8.73 15.56 2.05
C ASP A 341 9.47 14.69 3.06
N ILE A 342 9.85 13.49 2.62
CA ILE A 342 10.49 12.48 3.45
C ILE A 342 11.88 12.15 2.91
N CYS A 343 12.87 12.23 3.79
CA CYS A 343 14.22 11.73 3.58
C CYS A 343 14.26 10.28 4.06
N CYS A 344 14.37 9.31 3.13
CA CYS A 344 14.37 7.90 3.47
C CYS A 344 15.12 7.08 2.40
N SER A 345 15.58 5.88 2.74
CA SER A 345 16.12 4.95 1.75
C SER A 345 15.07 4.26 0.88
N PHE A 346 13.79 4.33 1.30
CA PHE A 346 12.61 3.76 0.63
C PHE A 346 12.77 2.28 0.25
N PRO A 347 12.66 1.33 1.21
CA PRO A 347 12.81 -0.11 0.97
C PRO A 347 11.57 -0.72 0.28
N LEU A 348 11.16 -0.17 -0.87
CA LEU A 348 9.90 -0.49 -1.54
C LEU A 348 9.80 -1.97 -1.94
N GLU A 349 10.89 -2.59 -2.40
CA GLU A 349 10.92 -4.02 -2.73
C GLU A 349 10.65 -4.90 -1.49
N GLN A 350 11.15 -4.51 -0.32
CA GLN A 350 10.91 -5.25 0.93
C GLN A 350 9.46 -5.10 1.39
N MET A 351 8.88 -3.90 1.21
CA MET A 351 7.45 -3.68 1.46
C MET A 351 6.59 -4.54 0.54
N LEU A 352 6.96 -4.63 -0.74
CA LEU A 352 6.28 -5.46 -1.72
C LEU A 352 6.30 -6.94 -1.34
N ARG A 353 7.48 -7.46 -0.96
CA ARG A 353 7.61 -8.85 -0.48
C ARG A 353 6.76 -9.11 0.75
N LEU A 354 6.81 -8.22 1.75
CA LEU A 354 5.99 -8.36 2.96
C LEU A 354 4.48 -8.37 2.62
N PHE A 355 4.06 -7.51 1.69
CA PHE A 355 2.68 -7.41 1.25
C PHE A 355 2.21 -8.74 0.61
N GLU A 356 3.06 -9.38 -0.19
CA GLU A 356 2.77 -10.67 -0.82
C GLU A 356 2.79 -11.83 0.17
N GLU A 357 3.83 -11.91 1.00
CA GLU A 357 4.02 -12.97 2.00
C GLU A 357 2.86 -13.02 2.99
N LYS A 358 2.29 -11.85 3.34
CA LYS A 358 1.21 -11.73 4.32
C LYS A 358 -0.19 -11.63 3.69
N ASP A 359 -0.28 -11.63 2.36
CA ASP A 359 -1.52 -11.36 1.64
C ASP A 359 -2.22 -10.11 2.19
N ALA A 360 -1.43 -9.04 2.34
CA ALA A 360 -1.82 -7.84 3.08
C ALA A 360 -2.81 -6.98 2.28
N GLU A 361 -3.68 -6.28 3.01
CA GLU A 361 -4.47 -5.18 2.43
C GLU A 361 -3.68 -3.86 2.45
N ALA A 362 -2.78 -3.72 3.43
CA ALA A 362 -1.94 -2.55 3.58
C ALA A 362 -0.60 -2.92 4.23
N VAL A 363 0.47 -2.27 3.79
CA VAL A 363 1.77 -2.24 4.45
C VAL A 363 2.20 -0.79 4.67
N ILE A 364 2.53 -0.44 5.90
CA ILE A 364 3.09 0.87 6.28
C ILE A 364 4.57 0.74 6.60
N LEU A 365 5.38 1.72 6.19
CA LEU A 365 6.77 1.82 6.62
C LEU A 365 6.82 2.46 8.01
N GLY A 366 7.57 1.84 8.93
CA GLY A 366 7.78 2.37 10.27
C GLY A 366 9.27 2.44 10.65
N THR A 367 9.62 3.35 11.54
CA THR A 367 10.97 3.42 12.15
C THR A 367 10.87 3.77 13.63
N ARG A 368 11.90 3.45 14.41
CA ARG A 368 11.92 3.77 15.84
C ARG A 368 12.64 5.09 16.11
N VAL A 369 12.02 5.91 16.94
CA VAL A 369 12.59 7.17 17.42
C VAL A 369 12.76 7.15 18.95
N PRO A 370 13.54 8.08 19.54
CA PRO A 370 13.54 8.28 20.99
C PRO A 370 12.12 8.58 21.51
N ASN A 371 11.80 8.12 22.72
CA ASN A 371 10.45 8.25 23.30
C ASN A 371 9.96 9.71 23.34
N GLU A 372 10.86 10.65 23.65
CA GLU A 372 10.57 12.09 23.71
C GLU A 372 10.15 12.67 22.36
N ALA A 373 10.61 12.08 21.25
CA ALA A 373 10.28 12.54 19.90
C ALA A 373 8.97 11.93 19.38
N ALA A 374 8.56 10.75 19.88
CA ALA A 374 7.47 9.95 19.33
C ALA A 374 6.13 10.68 19.27
N ALA A 375 5.80 11.49 20.28
CA ALA A 375 4.53 12.25 20.35
C ALA A 375 4.34 13.26 19.19
N ASN A 376 5.40 13.60 18.47
CA ASN A 376 5.32 14.50 17.30
C ASN A 376 4.87 13.80 16.01
N PHE A 377 4.68 12.48 16.04
CA PHE A 377 4.40 11.64 14.87
C PHE A 377 3.22 10.70 15.12
N GLY A 378 2.72 10.06 14.06
CA GLY A 378 1.80 8.94 14.20
C GLY A 378 2.50 7.70 14.74
N CYS A 379 2.02 7.16 15.85
CA CYS A 379 2.59 6.00 16.52
C CYS A 379 1.87 4.72 16.09
N ILE A 380 2.67 3.67 15.88
CA ILE A 380 2.24 2.34 15.45
C ILE A 380 2.47 1.38 16.61
N VAL A 381 1.41 0.72 17.07
CA VAL A 381 1.50 -0.46 17.94
C VAL A 381 1.42 -1.67 17.04
N SER A 382 2.44 -2.52 17.06
CA SER A 382 2.50 -3.70 16.21
C SER A 382 2.77 -4.96 17.02
N ASP A 383 2.21 -6.07 16.57
CA ASP A 383 2.55 -7.39 17.09
C ASP A 383 3.98 -7.78 16.72
N ALA A 384 4.79 -8.15 17.73
CA ALA A 384 6.22 -8.37 17.56
C ALA A 384 6.55 -9.56 16.64
N HIS A 385 5.66 -10.55 16.52
CA HIS A 385 5.93 -11.76 15.74
C HIS A 385 5.35 -11.67 14.32
N SER A 386 4.08 -11.30 14.20
CA SER A 386 3.36 -11.24 12.92
C SER A 386 3.63 -9.95 12.14
N LYS A 387 4.16 -8.90 12.80
CA LYS A 387 4.30 -7.53 12.27
C LYS A 387 2.98 -6.85 11.93
N ARG A 388 1.86 -7.40 12.41
CA ARG A 388 0.53 -6.82 12.19
C ARG A 388 0.39 -5.53 13.00
N VAL A 389 -0.16 -4.48 12.39
CA VAL A 389 -0.53 -3.26 13.10
C VAL A 389 -1.75 -3.55 13.95
N LEU A 390 -1.61 -3.40 15.26
CA LEU A 390 -2.68 -3.57 16.24
C LEU A 390 -3.43 -2.26 16.46
N HIS A 391 -2.70 -1.15 16.57
CA HIS A 391 -3.27 0.18 16.73
C HIS A 391 -2.42 1.23 16.01
N TYR A 392 -3.09 2.24 15.48
CA TYR A 392 -2.47 3.45 14.94
C TYR A 392 -3.07 4.66 15.63
N VAL A 393 -2.21 5.56 16.14
CA VAL A 393 -2.64 6.81 16.79
C VAL A 393 -1.82 7.97 16.25
N GLU A 394 -2.48 8.96 15.65
CA GLU A 394 -1.82 10.17 15.15
C GLU A 394 -1.48 11.12 16.31
N LYS A 395 -0.18 11.42 16.50
CA LYS A 395 0.33 12.41 17.48
C LYS A 395 -0.30 12.25 18.88
N PRO A 396 -0.07 11.10 19.54
CA PRO A 396 -0.72 10.82 20.82
C PRO A 396 -0.24 11.77 21.94
N GLU A 397 -1.16 12.13 22.84
CA GLU A 397 -0.86 12.98 24.01
C GLU A 397 -0.03 12.25 25.07
N SER A 398 -0.23 10.94 25.18
CA SER A 398 0.53 10.05 26.06
C SER A 398 1.45 9.14 25.25
N HIS A 399 2.49 8.61 25.89
CA HIS A 399 3.35 7.64 25.24
C HIS A 399 2.60 6.32 25.01
N ILE A 400 2.59 5.84 23.76
CA ILE A 400 1.95 4.58 23.37
C ILE A 400 2.96 3.64 22.69
N SER A 401 3.77 4.17 21.77
CA SER A 401 4.80 3.43 21.04
C SER A 401 5.86 4.41 20.52
N ASN A 402 7.08 3.93 20.35
CA ASN A 402 8.15 4.68 19.71
C ASN A 402 8.41 4.28 18.24
N LEU A 403 7.62 3.32 17.73
CA LEU A 403 7.57 2.99 16.30
C LEU A 403 6.62 3.98 15.63
N ILE A 404 7.15 4.78 14.70
CA ILE A 404 6.42 5.89 14.09
C ILE A 404 6.19 5.68 12.58
N ASN A 405 5.12 6.28 12.07
CA ASN A 405 4.77 6.33 10.66
C ASN A 405 5.81 7.09 9.83
N CYS A 406 6.32 6.42 8.79
CA CYS A 406 7.31 6.99 7.88
C CYS A 406 6.73 7.63 6.61
N GLY A 407 5.40 7.74 6.47
CA GLY A 407 4.71 8.37 5.33
C GLY A 407 4.93 7.66 3.98
N VAL A 408 5.15 6.35 4.04
CA VAL A 408 5.29 5.46 2.88
C VAL A 408 4.39 4.26 3.08
N TYR A 409 3.54 4.00 2.10
CA TYR A 409 2.47 3.01 2.20
C TYR A 409 2.41 2.17 0.92
N LEU A 410 1.96 0.93 1.05
CA LEU A 410 1.57 0.06 -0.05
C LEU A 410 0.17 -0.47 0.25
N PHE A 411 -0.78 -0.19 -0.65
CA PHE A 411 -2.18 -0.52 -0.44
C PHE A 411 -2.70 -1.45 -1.54
N SER A 412 -3.57 -2.39 -1.15
CA SER A 412 -4.48 -3.08 -2.06
C SER A 412 -5.51 -2.07 -2.57
N THR A 413 -5.74 -2.04 -3.88
CA THR A 413 -6.75 -1.17 -4.49
C THR A 413 -8.16 -1.54 -4.06
N GLU A 414 -8.43 -2.83 -3.84
CA GLU A 414 -9.74 -3.32 -3.40
C GLU A 414 -10.04 -2.95 -1.95
N ALA A 415 -9.03 -2.74 -1.12
CA ALA A 415 -9.22 -2.37 0.29
C ALA A 415 -9.25 -0.84 0.49
N ILE A 416 -8.30 -0.10 -0.10
CA ILE A 416 -8.10 1.31 0.26
C ILE A 416 -9.21 2.24 -0.25
N PHE A 417 -9.69 2.08 -1.48
CA PHE A 417 -10.71 2.98 -2.02
C PHE A 417 -12.08 2.84 -1.31
N PRO A 418 -12.55 1.62 -0.98
CA PRO A 418 -13.72 1.46 -0.10
C PRO A 418 -13.52 2.05 1.29
N SER A 419 -12.33 1.91 1.88
CA SER A 419 -12.00 2.52 3.18
C SER A 419 -12.07 4.04 3.12
N ILE A 420 -11.51 4.68 2.08
CA ILE A 420 -11.61 6.13 1.90
C ILE A 420 -13.06 6.57 1.67
N LYS A 421 -13.84 5.84 0.85
CA LYS A 421 -15.27 6.11 0.66
C LYS A 421 -16.05 6.07 1.98
N THR A 422 -15.77 5.09 2.82
CA THR A 422 -16.41 4.91 4.12
C THR A 422 -16.04 6.04 5.08
N ALA A 423 -14.78 6.49 5.06
CA ALA A 423 -14.34 7.64 5.85
C ALA A 423 -14.98 8.96 5.40
N ILE A 424 -15.10 9.18 4.08
CA ILE A 424 -15.83 10.34 3.51
C ILE A 424 -17.26 10.37 4.04
N LYS A 425 -17.98 9.25 3.93
CA LYS A 425 -19.36 9.15 4.41
C LYS A 425 -19.47 9.45 5.91
N ARG A 426 -18.56 8.88 6.73
CA ARG A 426 -18.53 9.11 8.17
C ARG A 426 -18.34 10.58 8.54
N ARG A 427 -17.49 11.32 7.81
CA ARG A 427 -17.33 12.76 8.01
C ARG A 427 -18.58 13.55 7.66
N THR A 428 -19.25 13.20 6.57
CA THR A 428 -20.52 13.83 6.19
C THR A 428 -21.59 13.61 7.28
N ASP A 429 -21.66 12.41 7.85
CA ASP A 429 -22.67 12.06 8.86
C ASP A 429 -22.34 12.60 10.27
N ARG A 430 -21.05 12.86 10.56
CA ARG A 430 -20.56 13.40 11.84
C ARG A 430 -19.40 14.38 11.58
N PRO A 431 -19.68 15.65 11.27
CA PRO A 431 -18.63 16.68 11.22
C PRO A 431 -17.96 16.72 12.60
N ARG A 432 -16.62 16.65 12.65
CA ARG A 432 -15.90 16.66 13.93
C ARG A 432 -16.23 17.95 14.68
N LEU A 433 -16.66 17.84 15.94
CA LEU A 433 -16.34 18.88 16.93
C LEU A 433 -14.82 19.03 16.92
N VAL A 434 -14.36 20.22 16.56
CA VAL A 434 -12.96 20.60 16.34
C VAL A 434 -12.06 19.98 17.41
N SER A 435 -11.41 18.86 17.08
CA SER A 435 -10.23 18.41 17.83
C SER A 435 -9.05 19.17 17.27
N TYR A 436 -8.33 19.78 18.21
CA TYR A 436 -7.38 20.87 18.04
C TYR A 436 -6.43 20.75 16.84
N PRO A 437 -6.00 21.91 16.29
CA PRO A 437 -5.10 21.95 15.16
C PRO A 437 -3.79 21.24 15.50
N SER A 438 -3.53 20.10 14.86
CA SER A 438 -2.16 19.62 14.70
C SER A 438 -1.29 20.77 14.15
N SER A 439 0.03 20.74 14.33
CA SER A 439 0.92 21.73 13.72
C SER A 439 0.75 21.90 12.19
N ASP A 440 0.10 20.94 11.51
CA ASP A 440 -0.26 20.99 10.10
C ASP A 440 -1.60 21.70 9.79
N ALA A 441 -2.35 22.11 10.84
CA ALA A 441 -3.56 22.92 10.77
C ALA A 441 -3.31 24.40 11.14
N LEU A 442 -2.19 24.73 11.80
CA LEU A 442 -1.69 26.11 11.85
C LEU A 442 -1.30 26.64 10.46
N ASP A 443 -0.84 25.75 9.57
CA ASP A 443 -0.53 26.09 8.17
C ASP A 443 -1.80 26.45 7.34
N ALA A 444 -3.00 26.22 7.87
CA ALA A 444 -4.28 26.55 7.24
C ALA A 444 -4.94 27.83 7.79
N GLN A 445 -4.26 28.58 8.67
CA GLN A 445 -4.74 29.91 9.12
C GLN A 445 -4.56 30.95 8.01
N TYR A 446 -5.35 30.82 6.94
CA TYR A 446 -5.84 31.99 6.22
C TYR A 446 -7.07 32.48 7.00
N ILE A 447 -7.11 33.78 7.27
CA ILE A 447 -8.17 34.46 8.04
C ILE A 447 -9.54 33.91 7.60
N PRO A 448 -10.38 33.37 8.51
CA PRO A 448 -11.73 32.98 8.14
C PRO A 448 -12.46 34.27 7.79
N ASN A 449 -12.81 34.42 6.52
CA ASN A 449 -13.88 35.33 6.16
C ASN A 449 -15.17 34.65 6.66
N PRO A 450 -15.96 35.24 7.56
CA PRO A 450 -17.11 34.56 8.20
C PRO A 450 -18.29 34.26 7.26
N ALA A 451 -18.06 34.26 5.95
CA ALA A 451 -19.09 34.27 4.91
C ALA A 451 -19.03 33.07 3.94
N ASP A 452 -18.11 32.11 4.10
CA ASP A 452 -17.95 30.99 3.16
C ASP A 452 -18.18 29.62 3.82
N ASP A 453 -19.39 29.09 3.63
CA ASP A 453 -19.90 27.71 3.69
C ASP A 453 -19.12 26.61 4.46
N ASP A 454 -19.82 26.00 5.44
CA ASP A 454 -19.51 24.75 6.16
C ASP A 454 -19.21 23.54 5.22
N ASP A 455 -19.54 23.61 3.93
CA ASP A 455 -19.29 22.55 2.94
C ASP A 455 -17.81 22.38 2.55
N LYS A 456 -16.94 23.38 2.79
CA LYS A 456 -15.52 23.33 2.40
C LYS A 456 -14.66 22.49 3.34
N GLU A 457 -14.95 22.46 4.64
CA GLU A 457 -14.16 21.68 5.62
C GLU A 457 -14.41 20.16 5.54
N ASN A 458 -15.60 19.76 5.08
CA ASN A 458 -16.01 18.36 5.00
C ASN A 458 -15.30 17.54 3.90
N GLN A 459 -14.51 18.17 3.02
CA GLN A 459 -13.88 17.51 1.86
C GLN A 459 -12.43 17.01 2.10
N VAL A 460 -11.79 17.37 3.23
CA VAL A 460 -10.34 17.12 3.45
C VAL A 460 -10.06 15.79 4.15
N ILE A 461 -9.93 14.68 3.44
CA ILE A 461 -9.65 13.36 4.05
C ILE A 461 -8.14 13.08 4.12
N ARG A 462 -7.67 12.62 5.28
CA ARG A 462 -6.26 12.31 5.52
C ARG A 462 -6.07 10.84 5.90
N LEU A 463 -5.09 10.19 5.28
CA LEU A 463 -4.73 8.80 5.58
C LEU A 463 -4.50 8.62 7.09
N GLU A 464 -3.65 9.47 7.65
CA GLU A 464 -3.15 9.38 9.03
C GLU A 464 -4.26 9.55 10.07
N GLN A 465 -5.26 10.40 9.78
CA GLN A 465 -6.27 10.78 10.77
C GLN A 465 -7.63 10.10 10.57
N ASP A 466 -7.94 9.69 9.34
CA ASP A 466 -9.28 9.19 8.99
C ASP A 466 -9.27 7.73 8.49
N ILE A 467 -8.11 7.17 8.13
CA ILE A 467 -8.04 5.86 7.44
C ILE A 467 -7.21 4.83 8.23
N LEU A 468 -6.00 5.19 8.66
CA LEU A 468 -5.04 4.21 9.20
C LEU A 468 -5.50 3.56 10.51
N SER A 469 -6.18 4.30 11.38
CA SER A 469 -6.73 3.75 12.63
C SER A 469 -7.80 2.68 12.36
N ASP A 470 -8.70 2.92 11.40
CA ASP A 470 -9.72 1.93 11.02
C ASP A 470 -9.11 0.73 10.28
N LEU A 471 -8.09 0.96 9.45
CA LEU A 471 -7.38 -0.13 8.77
C LEU A 471 -6.67 -1.07 9.75
N ALA A 472 -6.30 -0.62 10.95
CA ALA A 472 -5.75 -1.51 11.97
C ALA A 472 -6.74 -2.60 12.40
N ASP A 473 -8.06 -2.34 12.30
CA ASP A 473 -9.10 -3.31 12.63
C ASP A 473 -9.28 -4.41 11.55
N SER A 474 -8.81 -4.17 10.31
CA SER A 474 -8.93 -5.11 9.17
C SER A 474 -8.21 -6.45 9.36
N ARG A 475 -7.32 -6.56 10.36
CA ARG A 475 -6.40 -7.67 10.62
C ARG A 475 -5.41 -8.00 9.48
N GLN A 476 -5.44 -7.31 8.34
CA GLN A 476 -4.53 -7.47 7.21
C GLN A 476 -3.64 -6.24 6.94
N PHE A 477 -3.47 -5.40 7.96
CA PHE A 477 -2.56 -4.26 7.95
C PHE A 477 -1.25 -4.59 8.69
N TYR A 478 -0.11 -4.40 8.02
CA TYR A 478 1.21 -4.76 8.55
C TYR A 478 2.19 -3.60 8.48
N VAL A 479 3.21 -3.63 9.35
CA VAL A 479 4.30 -2.65 9.35
C VAL A 479 5.62 -3.30 8.92
N LEU A 480 6.35 -2.65 8.02
CA LEU A 480 7.75 -2.91 7.79
C LEU A 480 8.59 -1.95 8.62
N GLU A 481 9.25 -2.44 9.67
CA GLU A 481 10.20 -1.64 10.44
C GLU A 481 11.54 -1.52 9.68
N THR A 482 11.92 -0.31 9.28
CA THR A 482 13.22 -0.03 8.68
C THR A 482 14.25 0.36 9.74
N LYS A 483 15.48 -0.14 9.57
CA LYS A 483 16.66 0.23 10.37
C LYS A 483 17.57 1.23 9.64
N ASP A 484 17.20 1.58 8.41
CA ASP A 484 17.90 2.57 7.60
C ASP A 484 17.47 3.99 7.99
N PHE A 485 18.10 5.00 7.40
CA PHE A 485 17.81 6.39 7.76
C PHE A 485 16.38 6.81 7.37
N TRP A 486 15.80 7.66 8.22
CA TRP A 486 14.52 8.32 7.98
C TRP A 486 14.48 9.69 8.67
N ARG A 487 13.93 10.70 7.98
CA ARG A 487 13.69 12.05 8.53
C ARG A 487 12.61 12.77 7.71
N GLN A 488 11.81 13.62 8.35
CA GLN A 488 10.92 14.55 7.63
C GLN A 488 11.65 15.85 7.25
N ILE A 489 11.42 16.34 6.03
CA ILE A 489 11.92 17.62 5.53
C ILE A 489 10.78 18.67 5.63
N LYS A 490 10.56 19.16 6.85
CA LYS A 490 9.49 20.13 7.16
C LYS A 490 9.94 21.59 7.10
N THR A 491 11.18 21.86 7.50
CA THR A 491 11.76 23.21 7.58
C THR A 491 13.03 23.28 6.72
N ALA A 492 13.43 24.48 6.32
CA ALA A 492 14.70 24.66 5.61
C ALA A 492 15.89 24.08 6.41
N GLY A 493 15.86 24.23 7.75
CA GLY A 493 16.84 23.64 8.65
C GLY A 493 16.99 22.12 8.58
N SER A 494 15.93 21.40 8.21
CA SER A 494 15.97 19.94 8.08
C SER A 494 16.64 19.45 6.80
N ALA A 495 16.90 20.32 5.82
CA ALA A 495 17.51 19.93 4.55
C ALA A 495 19.00 19.58 4.69
N VAL A 496 19.77 20.26 5.55
CA VAL A 496 21.20 19.97 5.74
C VAL A 496 21.44 18.55 6.30
N PRO A 497 20.77 18.12 7.39
CA PRO A 497 20.86 16.72 7.83
C PRO A 497 20.35 15.72 6.80
N ALA A 498 19.29 16.07 6.04
CA ALA A 498 18.79 15.19 4.97
C ALA A 498 19.82 15.03 3.84
N ASN A 499 20.54 16.10 3.50
CA ASN A 499 21.65 16.10 2.54
C ASN A 499 22.75 15.15 2.99
N ALA A 500 23.16 15.24 4.25
CA ALA A 500 24.15 14.33 4.83
C ALA A 500 23.71 12.86 4.75
N LEU A 501 22.45 12.55 5.09
CA LEU A 501 21.93 11.18 5.05
C LEU A 501 21.94 10.59 3.62
N TYR A 502 21.47 11.36 2.63
CA TYR A 502 21.48 10.90 1.23
C TYR A 502 22.90 10.77 0.65
N LEU A 503 23.79 11.73 0.90
CA LEU A 503 25.18 11.65 0.46
C LEU A 503 25.91 10.46 1.09
N MET A 504 25.68 10.22 2.38
CA MET A 504 26.28 9.09 3.08
C MET A 504 25.74 7.76 2.58
N LYS A 505 24.45 7.68 2.23
CA LYS A 505 23.88 6.51 1.56
C LYS A 505 24.49 6.28 0.18
N ALA A 506 24.60 7.32 -0.63
CA ALA A 506 25.23 7.25 -1.95
C ALA A 506 26.70 6.80 -1.84
N PHE A 507 27.41 7.25 -0.80
CA PHE A 507 28.79 6.84 -0.54
C PHE A 507 28.92 5.38 -0.10
N GLN A 508 28.02 4.91 0.77
CA GLN A 508 27.92 3.48 1.13
C GLN A 508 27.62 2.60 -0.09
N GLN A 509 26.87 3.13 -1.05
CA GLN A 509 26.55 2.46 -2.32
C GLN A 509 27.61 2.69 -3.41
N GLN A 510 28.70 3.39 -3.11
CA GLN A 510 29.78 3.70 -4.05
C GLN A 510 29.29 4.40 -5.33
N SER A 511 28.32 5.31 -5.20
CA SER A 511 27.77 6.08 -6.33
C SER A 511 28.87 6.83 -7.10
N GLU A 512 28.82 6.74 -8.42
CA GLU A 512 29.76 7.41 -9.34
C GLU A 512 29.54 8.93 -9.41
N GLU A 513 28.39 9.43 -8.96
CA GLU A 513 28.07 10.86 -8.94
C GLU A 513 28.83 11.63 -7.85
N LEU A 514 29.41 10.92 -6.88
CA LEU A 514 30.16 11.55 -5.80
C LEU A 514 31.59 11.87 -6.24
N ALA A 515 32.09 13.02 -5.77
CA ALA A 515 33.47 13.41 -5.97
C ALA A 515 34.41 12.38 -5.30
N LYS A 516 35.46 11.99 -6.04
CA LYS A 516 36.45 11.03 -5.53
C LYS A 516 37.22 11.63 -4.35
N PRO A 517 37.53 10.84 -3.31
CA PRO A 517 38.37 11.30 -2.20
C PRO A 517 39.72 11.82 -2.69
N SER A 518 40.17 12.94 -2.11
CA SER A 518 41.47 13.55 -2.41
C SER A 518 41.99 14.29 -1.17
N ALA A 519 43.16 14.94 -1.27
CA ALA A 519 43.69 15.74 -0.16
C ALA A 519 42.75 16.89 0.27
N ASN A 520 41.87 17.35 -0.64
CA ASN A 520 40.96 18.47 -0.43
C ASN A 520 39.48 18.07 -0.45
N ILE A 521 39.16 16.82 -0.80
CA ILE A 521 37.79 16.28 -0.76
C ILE A 521 37.70 15.23 0.35
N LEU A 522 37.02 15.61 1.43
CA LEU A 522 36.66 14.72 2.53
C LEU A 522 35.25 14.16 2.26
N PRO A 523 35.10 12.90 1.82
CA PRO A 523 33.81 12.36 1.41
C PRO A 523 32.78 12.31 2.57
N PRO A 524 31.47 12.28 2.24
CA PRO A 524 30.92 12.34 0.90
C PRO A 524 30.70 13.77 0.42
N VAL A 525 30.98 14.02 -0.86
CA VAL A 525 30.77 15.33 -1.51
C VAL A 525 30.15 15.10 -2.89
N PHE A 526 29.06 15.81 -3.17
CA PHE A 526 28.50 15.91 -4.51
C PHE A 526 28.91 17.25 -5.13
N ILE A 527 29.39 17.22 -6.38
CA ILE A 527 29.74 18.42 -7.14
C ILE A 527 29.04 18.32 -8.49
N HIS A 528 28.12 19.24 -8.77
CA HIS A 528 27.45 19.27 -10.07
C HIS A 528 28.48 19.44 -11.21
N PRO A 529 28.33 18.77 -12.36
CA PRO A 529 29.32 18.82 -13.44
C PRO A 529 29.64 20.22 -14.00
N THR A 530 28.72 21.17 -13.85
CA THR A 530 28.90 22.56 -14.30
C THR A 530 29.45 23.50 -13.22
N ALA A 531 29.62 23.02 -11.98
CA ALA A 531 30.22 23.81 -10.91
C ALA A 531 31.73 23.97 -11.11
N GLN A 532 32.27 25.09 -10.65
CA GLN A 532 33.70 25.38 -10.69
C GLN A 532 34.23 25.41 -9.27
N VAL A 533 35.16 24.51 -8.96
CA VAL A 533 35.78 24.41 -7.64
C VAL A 533 37.28 24.55 -7.80
N ASP A 534 37.86 25.55 -7.13
CA ASP A 534 39.30 25.73 -7.12
C ASP A 534 40.00 24.51 -6.49
N PRO A 535 41.12 24.02 -7.06
CA PRO A 535 41.81 22.84 -6.54
C PRO A 535 42.28 22.93 -5.09
N THR A 536 42.43 24.14 -4.54
CA THR A 536 42.86 24.37 -3.16
C THR A 536 41.69 24.43 -2.15
N ALA A 537 40.45 24.52 -2.62
CA ALA A 537 39.26 24.54 -1.77
C ALA A 537 39.04 23.18 -1.10
N LYS A 538 38.68 23.19 0.19
CA LYS A 538 38.45 21.99 0.99
C LYS A 538 36.97 21.75 1.21
N LEU A 539 36.46 20.65 0.67
CA LEU A 539 35.05 20.29 0.75
C LEU A 539 34.85 19.03 1.59
N GLY A 540 33.87 19.09 2.48
CA GLY A 540 33.29 17.93 3.16
C GLY A 540 33.62 17.78 4.65
N PRO A 541 33.00 16.78 5.30
CA PRO A 541 32.02 15.84 4.73
C PRO A 541 30.65 16.48 4.47
N ASN A 542 29.80 15.75 3.77
CA ASN A 542 28.36 16.01 3.60
C ASN A 542 28.04 17.33 2.90
N VAL A 543 28.76 17.62 1.81
CA VAL A 543 28.61 18.83 1.02
C VAL A 543 27.98 18.53 -0.34
N SER A 544 27.00 19.33 -0.75
CA SER A 544 26.51 19.35 -2.13
C SER A 544 26.73 20.73 -2.74
N ILE A 545 27.33 20.73 -3.94
CA ILE A 545 27.57 21.94 -4.75
C ILE A 545 26.70 21.85 -6.00
N GLY A 546 25.77 22.80 -6.14
CA GLY A 546 24.80 22.89 -7.22
C GLY A 546 25.37 23.41 -8.53
N ALA A 547 24.52 23.45 -9.57
CA ALA A 547 24.92 23.86 -10.91
C ALA A 547 25.51 25.27 -10.96
N ASN A 548 26.56 25.47 -11.76
CA ASN A 548 27.16 26.78 -12.02
C ASN A 548 27.67 27.53 -10.76
N ALA A 549 27.71 26.86 -9.60
CA ALA A 549 28.28 27.43 -8.40
C ALA A 549 29.81 27.56 -8.55
N VAL A 550 30.38 28.60 -7.94
CA VAL A 550 31.82 28.89 -7.98
C VAL A 550 32.38 28.87 -6.57
N VAL A 551 33.38 28.03 -6.33
CA VAL A 551 34.09 27.93 -5.06
C VAL A 551 35.54 28.35 -5.25
N GLY A 552 35.93 29.46 -4.64
CA GLY A 552 37.25 30.07 -4.75
C GLY A 552 38.34 29.37 -3.95
N ALA A 553 39.58 29.79 -4.19
CA ALA A 553 40.77 29.22 -3.57
C ALA A 553 40.72 29.24 -2.04
N GLY A 554 41.22 28.18 -1.39
CA GLY A 554 41.31 28.09 0.07
C GLY A 554 39.99 28.00 0.84
N ALA A 555 38.84 28.13 0.16
CA ALA A 555 37.52 28.07 0.78
C ALA A 555 37.28 26.72 1.49
N ARG A 556 36.53 26.74 2.59
CA ARG A 556 36.28 25.56 3.43
C ARG A 556 34.79 25.36 3.66
N ILE A 557 34.26 24.25 3.15
CA ILE A 557 32.83 23.95 3.17
C ILE A 557 32.60 22.60 3.83
N LYS A 558 31.68 22.50 4.81
CA LYS A 558 31.36 21.27 5.52
C LYS A 558 29.89 21.27 5.97
N GLU A 559 29.21 20.12 5.87
CA GLU A 559 27.82 19.95 6.31
C GLU A 559 26.92 21.04 5.72
N ALA A 560 26.97 21.22 4.40
CA ALA A 560 26.37 22.38 3.75
C ALA A 560 25.79 22.05 2.37
N ILE A 561 24.84 22.89 1.97
CA ILE A 561 24.24 22.87 0.63
C ILE A 561 24.56 24.22 -0.02
N VAL A 562 25.22 24.19 -1.17
CA VAL A 562 25.50 25.37 -1.99
C VAL A 562 24.64 25.25 -3.25
N LEU A 563 23.65 26.12 -3.39
CA LEU A 563 22.68 26.05 -4.49
C LEU A 563 23.23 26.68 -5.78
N GLU A 564 22.46 26.53 -6.86
CA GLU A 564 22.85 26.96 -8.19
C GLU A 564 23.28 28.45 -8.25
N GLY A 565 24.37 28.69 -8.97
CA GLY A 565 24.91 30.03 -9.23
C GLY A 565 25.50 30.74 -8.01
N ALA A 566 25.56 30.08 -6.84
CA ALA A 566 26.18 30.68 -5.66
C ALA A 566 27.70 30.83 -5.82
N GLU A 567 28.25 31.92 -5.31
CA GLU A 567 29.68 32.24 -5.35
C GLU A 567 30.24 32.26 -3.92
N ILE A 568 31.24 31.40 -3.66
CA ILE A 568 32.00 31.39 -2.42
C ILE A 568 33.40 31.91 -2.75
N ARG A 569 33.77 33.09 -2.25
CA ARG A 569 35.08 33.68 -2.53
C ARG A 569 36.20 32.98 -1.75
N HIS A 570 37.43 33.39 -2.06
CA HIS A 570 38.62 32.76 -1.50
C HIS A 570 38.68 32.87 0.03
N ASP A 571 39.23 31.83 0.66
CA ASP A 571 39.41 31.70 2.11
C ASP A 571 38.13 31.82 2.97
N ALA A 572 36.95 31.84 2.34
CA ALA A 572 35.68 31.85 3.04
C ALA A 572 35.38 30.50 3.71
N CYS A 573 34.54 30.52 4.75
CA CYS A 573 34.17 29.32 5.50
C CYS A 573 32.65 29.17 5.59
N VAL A 574 32.13 28.03 5.13
CA VAL A 574 30.70 27.68 5.13
C VAL A 574 30.47 26.38 5.88
N LEU A 575 29.81 26.43 7.04
CA LEU A 575 29.64 25.28 7.92
C LEU A 575 28.19 25.15 8.37
N TYR A 576 27.55 23.98 8.27
CA TYR A 576 26.17 23.81 8.79
C TYR A 576 25.21 24.87 8.22
N ALA A 577 25.21 25.04 6.91
CA ALA A 577 24.53 26.15 6.26
C ALA A 577 23.95 25.79 4.88
N ILE A 578 22.99 26.59 4.45
CA ILE A 578 22.47 26.60 3.08
C ILE A 578 22.81 27.94 2.45
N ILE A 579 23.57 27.92 1.36
CA ILE A 579 23.84 29.10 0.54
C ILE A 579 22.84 29.09 -0.62
N GLY A 580 21.89 30.02 -0.58
CA GLY A 580 20.79 30.09 -1.54
C GLY A 580 21.23 30.45 -2.96
N TRP A 581 20.31 30.32 -3.92
CA TRP A 581 20.57 30.54 -5.34
C TRP A 581 21.16 31.91 -5.63
N SER A 582 22.21 31.96 -6.47
CA SER A 582 22.88 33.20 -6.88
C SER A 582 23.35 34.08 -5.71
N SER A 583 23.53 33.50 -4.52
CA SER A 583 24.05 34.22 -3.35
C SER A 583 25.57 34.24 -3.35
N ARG A 584 26.15 35.25 -2.71
CA ARG A 584 27.59 35.45 -2.61
C ARG A 584 28.07 35.44 -1.17
N VAL A 585 29.16 34.73 -0.92
CA VAL A 585 29.90 34.76 0.34
C VAL A 585 31.26 35.40 0.09
N GLY A 586 31.51 36.53 0.74
CA GLY A 586 32.71 37.35 0.61
C GLY A 586 34.01 36.63 0.98
N ALA A 587 35.14 37.22 0.59
CA ALA A 587 36.47 36.69 0.92
C ALA A 587 36.66 36.73 2.44
N TRP A 588 37.27 35.68 3.02
CA TRP A 588 37.45 35.55 4.47
C TRP A 588 36.16 35.58 5.31
N ALA A 589 34.98 35.58 4.67
CA ALA A 589 33.71 35.58 5.37
C ALA A 589 33.41 34.21 6.00
N ARG A 590 32.61 34.20 7.06
CA ARG A 590 32.24 32.99 7.79
C ARG A 590 30.74 32.86 7.93
N VAL A 591 30.14 31.92 7.21
CA VAL A 591 28.71 31.59 7.27
C VAL A 591 28.56 30.26 7.97
N GLU A 592 28.10 30.25 9.21
CA GLU A 592 28.07 29.04 10.02
C GLU A 592 26.78 28.79 10.79
N GLY A 593 26.41 27.53 10.98
CA GLY A 593 25.41 27.09 11.93
C GLY A 593 26.02 26.48 13.19
N THR A 594 25.14 26.09 14.11
CA THR A 594 25.45 25.26 15.26
C THR A 594 25.18 23.79 14.91
N PRO A 595 26.18 22.90 15.04
CA PRO A 595 25.98 21.47 14.84
C PRO A 595 24.89 20.91 15.76
N THR A 596 23.97 20.13 15.22
CA THR A 596 23.02 19.34 16.00
C THR A 596 23.30 17.84 15.81
N PRO A 597 23.04 17.00 16.83
CA PRO A 597 23.11 15.55 16.69
C PRO A 597 22.26 15.06 15.51
N VAL A 598 22.81 14.17 14.68
CA VAL A 598 22.16 13.66 13.47
C VAL A 598 20.79 13.00 13.77
N ARG A 599 20.66 12.35 14.93
CA ARG A 599 19.43 11.69 15.40
C ARG A 599 18.38 12.66 15.93
N GLU A 600 18.73 13.93 16.11
CA GLU A 600 17.79 14.94 16.60
C GLU A 600 16.90 15.44 15.46
N HIS A 601 15.58 15.36 15.67
CA HIS A 601 14.59 15.83 14.70
C HIS A 601 14.31 17.34 14.81
N SER A 602 14.71 17.98 15.92
CA SER A 602 14.65 19.44 16.09
C SER A 602 15.61 20.13 15.10
N THR A 603 15.18 21.26 14.55
CA THR A 603 16.02 22.11 13.68
C THR A 603 16.39 23.44 14.34
N SER A 604 16.06 23.58 15.62
CA SER A 604 16.18 24.82 16.38
C SER A 604 16.92 24.59 17.69
N ILE A 605 17.65 25.59 18.12
CA ILE A 605 18.33 25.62 19.42
C ILE A 605 17.78 26.77 20.26
N VAL A 606 17.95 26.67 21.58
CA VAL A 606 17.65 27.76 22.49
C VAL A 606 18.93 28.55 22.74
N LYS A 607 18.91 29.84 22.42
CA LYS A 607 19.96 30.79 22.82
C LYS A 607 19.33 31.95 23.57
N ASN A 608 19.85 32.26 24.76
CA ASN A 608 19.35 33.35 25.62
C ASN A 608 17.83 33.28 25.87
N GLY A 609 17.28 32.07 26.02
CA GLY A 609 15.84 31.85 26.21
C GLY A 609 14.98 31.94 24.95
N VAL A 610 15.57 32.27 23.80
CA VAL A 610 14.87 32.39 22.51
C VAL A 610 15.20 31.21 21.60
N LYS A 611 14.18 30.68 20.93
CA LYS A 611 14.32 29.58 19.97
C LYS A 611 14.74 30.14 18.61
N VAL A 612 15.92 29.74 18.14
CA VAL A 612 16.52 30.18 16.86
C VAL A 612 16.84 28.98 15.99
N GLN A 613 17.00 29.17 14.68
CA GLN A 613 17.41 28.08 13.79
C GLN A 613 18.82 27.61 14.16
N SER A 614 19.04 26.29 14.04
CA SER A 614 20.35 25.68 14.27
C SER A 614 21.34 25.99 13.15
N ILE A 615 20.87 26.10 11.90
CA ILE A 615 21.71 26.37 10.74
C ILE A 615 21.61 27.83 10.27
N THR A 616 22.58 28.27 9.46
CA THR A 616 22.44 29.50 8.70
C THR A 616 21.83 29.23 7.32
N ILE A 617 20.85 30.02 6.93
CA ILE A 617 20.17 29.91 5.63
C ILE A 617 20.27 31.28 4.95
N LEU A 618 20.94 31.34 3.81
CA LEU A 618 20.85 32.46 2.90
C LEU A 618 19.76 32.18 1.87
N GLY A 619 18.84 33.13 1.69
CA GLY A 619 17.85 33.10 0.62
C GLY A 619 18.48 33.28 -0.76
N LYS A 620 17.65 33.58 -1.75
CA LYS A 620 18.10 33.88 -3.10
C LYS A 620 18.79 35.26 -3.16
N GLU A 621 19.89 35.36 -3.90
CA GLU A 621 20.61 36.61 -4.17
C GLU A 621 20.98 37.39 -2.90
N CYS A 622 21.31 36.69 -1.82
CA CYS A 622 21.91 37.30 -0.65
C CYS A 622 23.41 37.53 -0.88
N ALA A 623 23.97 38.57 -0.29
CA ALA A 623 25.41 38.85 -0.32
C ALA A 623 25.94 39.01 1.10
N VAL A 624 26.96 38.24 1.45
CA VAL A 624 27.76 38.41 2.67
C VAL A 624 29.03 39.13 2.28
N GLY A 625 29.31 40.26 2.93
CA GLY A 625 30.52 41.04 2.70
C GLY A 625 31.80 40.28 3.05
N ASP A 626 32.93 40.79 2.58
CA ASP A 626 34.24 40.25 2.96
C ASP A 626 34.46 40.40 4.47
N GLU A 627 35.13 39.42 5.09
CA GLU A 627 35.42 39.37 6.54
C GLU A 627 34.19 39.36 7.47
N VAL A 628 32.96 39.21 6.93
CA VAL A 628 31.73 39.20 7.73
C VAL A 628 31.41 37.80 8.27
N ARG A 629 30.98 37.74 9.54
CA ARG A 629 30.48 36.53 10.19
C ARG A 629 28.95 36.51 10.28
N VAL A 630 28.35 35.43 9.78
CA VAL A 630 26.90 35.16 9.84
C VAL A 630 26.69 33.84 10.56
N GLN A 631 26.00 33.87 11.71
CA GLN A 631 25.80 32.66 12.52
C GLN A 631 24.34 32.38 12.89
N ASN A 632 23.84 31.18 12.62
CA ASN A 632 22.48 30.75 12.96
C ASN A 632 21.38 31.72 12.49
N CYS A 633 21.56 32.32 11.31
CA CYS A 633 20.64 33.32 10.77
C CYS A 633 19.74 32.75 9.67
N VAL A 634 18.54 33.30 9.52
CA VAL A 634 17.71 33.10 8.32
C VAL A 634 17.66 34.41 7.56
N CYS A 635 18.30 34.48 6.40
CA CYS A 635 18.38 35.69 5.59
C CYS A 635 17.34 35.62 4.45
N LEU A 636 16.41 36.57 4.41
CA LEU A 636 15.45 36.67 3.32
C LEU A 636 16.15 37.04 2.00
N PRO A 637 15.51 36.82 0.83
CA PRO A 637 16.12 37.10 -0.45
C PRO A 637 16.55 38.56 -0.63
N TYR A 638 17.56 38.77 -1.49
CA TYR A 638 18.06 40.09 -1.91
C TYR A 638 18.66 40.95 -0.78
N LYS A 639 19.23 40.31 0.25
CA LYS A 639 19.82 41.01 1.41
C LYS A 639 21.33 41.06 1.33
N GLU A 640 21.90 42.21 1.68
CA GLU A 640 23.34 42.41 1.77
C GLU A 640 23.75 42.58 3.25
N LEU A 641 24.63 41.71 3.72
CA LEU A 641 25.14 41.67 5.09
C LEU A 641 26.55 42.26 5.11
N LYS A 642 26.68 43.49 5.61
CA LYS A 642 27.96 44.24 5.71
C LYS A 642 28.61 44.19 7.08
N ARG A 643 27.97 43.54 8.05
CA ARG A 643 28.41 43.44 9.43
C ARG A 643 28.06 42.07 9.98
N ASP A 644 28.73 41.70 11.06
CA ASP A 644 28.45 40.46 11.76
C ASP A 644 27.01 40.41 12.26
N VAL A 645 26.37 39.25 12.06
CA VAL A 645 24.99 38.98 12.47
C VAL A 645 24.89 37.58 13.05
N ALA A 646 24.07 37.42 14.10
CA ALA A 646 23.90 36.11 14.72
C ALA A 646 22.53 35.89 15.37
N ASN A 647 21.98 34.69 15.17
CA ASN A 647 20.78 34.17 15.83
C ASN A 647 19.51 34.98 15.55
N GLU A 648 19.38 35.53 14.34
CA GLU A 648 18.26 36.39 13.96
C GLU A 648 17.72 36.07 12.56
N VAL A 649 16.50 36.54 12.29
CA VAL A 649 15.90 36.52 10.96
C VAL A 649 16.16 37.88 10.33
N ILE A 650 16.93 37.91 9.24
CA ILE A 650 17.23 39.13 8.49
C ILE A 650 16.14 39.32 7.45
N MET A 651 15.29 40.31 7.68
CA MET A 651 14.12 40.61 6.84
C MET A 651 14.39 41.58 5.71
#